data_AF-A0A132TG37-F1
#
_entry.id   AF-A0A132TG37-F1
#
_cell.length_a   1.000
_cell.length_b   1.000
_cell.length_c   1.000
_cell.angle_alpha   90.00
_cell.angle_beta   90.00
_cell.angle_gamma   90.00
#
_symmetry.space_group_name_H-M   'P 1'
#
loop_
_entity.id
_entity.type
_entity.pdbx_description
1 polymer ?
#
loop_
_entity_poly.entity_id
_entity_poly.type
_entity_poly.pdbx_seq_one_letter_code
_entity_poly.pdbx_strand_id
1 'polypeptide(L)'
;MKKLISLTVSAALLLAPLAYTINAPALNLKVDAVSAASEEAPAATAKPAEPKPAAKPTAKPTVKPKPTVKPTPKPTAKPTPKTTAKPAATAKATAKPAATAKPAATAKPSATAKPVATAKPGSTVKPTATAAPAVTAEPTATAAPAVTVEPAATIAPAAAAKPVTVKQNVYQDGVYTAYGNAYSKGTEGAKVTIKDGKITGIELLRTSPKLIDRNARENYSGVWVAYKLMKDRLLGQTRDSAAAVDAVSGATRSSNGWKLSVDRAFERALKVKPADAVYFAGDHMGVDPEGKYAVFASYDANKLTAVKLYPLNAAGEFVDEKTYTAEQTAAIAAITPVLLANGSSAQPVAGFEAESKAAIKAFWDAEQNASINNTSAYIDGFYSSYGTARSVGVERADVVIRNGRLVDVKLYRLGTNLIDRGATAYAEVVKANAPMTAKLLANGSYIANYNEKVDGISGATESSHGWNQAVERAFGKALKAPAAGRYFDGKFAGVDNASRIFMLVDVAADQVTGIKLSLFGTDGKLIADDKLTAEQKTLVEQLTAGLLDKGVQIADVTGQEALTAAARAALTDALTNASKEQGAYKDGTFTAYGDAYDKGTNKADVTLRNGKIVNVALSRVGMNMVDLGKNAYAEVQKALPQLTASFLAAGTREGVQQVDAVSGATSSSNALKAAVDRAYGKAEVVEAGKAAYFNGTFIGVSTDKTVNVMVTVKYNVPVTMAVYYLDAAGKVKAYDQLTEAEKAVKAEIENTSSGNGLHKYGYRAAAFGSNDAEKEVSAKAVEAIKAALEAAGK
;
A
#
# COMPACT_ATOMS: atom_id res chain seq x y z
N MET A 1 20.91 -54.87 14.44
CA MET A 1 20.67 -55.32 15.84
C MET A 1 19.33 -54.70 16.26
N LYS A 2 18.22 -55.43 16.46
CA LYS A 2 17.71 -55.96 17.77
C LYS A 2 17.90 -54.94 18.92
N LYS A 3 16.92 -54.51 19.73
CA LYS A 3 15.53 -54.94 20.08
C LYS A 3 14.57 -53.72 19.95
N LEU A 4 13.24 -53.77 19.83
CA LEU A 4 12.17 -54.81 19.85
C LEU A 4 11.69 -55.32 21.24
N ILE A 5 10.61 -54.71 21.79
CA ILE A 5 9.67 -55.29 22.77
C ILE A 5 8.23 -55.02 22.28
N SER A 6 7.30 -55.95 22.58
CA SER A 6 5.95 -56.06 22.02
C SER A 6 4.92 -56.39 23.12
N LEU A 7 3.65 -56.03 22.90
CA LEU A 7 2.41 -56.71 23.35
C LEU A 7 1.26 -56.11 22.49
N THR A 8 0.56 -56.77 21.54
CA THR A 8 -0.36 -57.94 21.58
C THR A 8 -1.46 -57.80 22.66
N VAL A 9 -2.78 -57.98 22.37
CA VAL A 9 -3.44 -59.07 21.63
C VAL A 9 -4.71 -58.63 20.83
N SER A 10 -5.08 -59.45 19.84
CA SER A 10 -6.30 -59.56 18.99
C SER A 10 -7.68 -59.57 19.75
N ALA A 11 -8.89 -59.68 19.15
CA ALA A 11 -9.35 -60.03 17.79
C ALA A 11 -10.79 -59.54 17.45
N ALA A 12 -11.01 -59.24 16.15
CA ALA A 12 -12.06 -59.72 15.22
C ALA A 12 -13.61 -59.64 15.46
N LEU A 13 -14.28 -59.16 14.40
CA LEU A 13 -15.62 -59.52 13.84
C LEU A 13 -16.93 -59.18 14.60
N LEU A 14 -17.78 -58.32 14.00
CA LEU A 14 -19.11 -58.68 13.46
C LEU A 14 -19.81 -57.52 12.71
N LEU A 15 -20.95 -57.83 12.07
CA LEU A 15 -21.57 -57.10 10.94
C LEU A 15 -22.80 -56.24 11.30
N ALA A 16 -22.90 -55.07 10.64
CA ALA A 16 -24.13 -54.45 10.13
C ALA A 16 -25.17 -53.92 11.18
N PRO A 17 -26.30 -53.29 10.79
CA PRO A 17 -26.55 -51.90 11.24
C PRO A 17 -27.86 -51.70 12.02
N LEU A 18 -27.89 -50.67 12.88
CA LEU A 18 -29.11 -50.21 13.54
C LEU A 18 -29.35 -48.73 13.24
N ALA A 19 -30.49 -48.45 12.61
CA ALA A 19 -31.00 -47.11 12.39
C ALA A 19 -31.46 -46.49 13.72
N TYR A 20 -31.22 -45.19 13.89
CA TYR A 20 -31.99 -44.37 14.83
C TYR A 20 -32.63 -43.21 14.08
N THR A 21 -33.95 -43.24 14.02
CA THR A 21 -34.78 -42.17 13.49
C THR A 21 -34.76 -40.97 14.41
N ILE A 22 -34.47 -39.77 13.89
CA ILE A 22 -34.85 -38.51 14.54
C ILE A 22 -35.86 -37.81 13.64
N ASN A 23 -37.05 -37.58 14.18
CA ASN A 23 -38.19 -36.97 13.51
C ASN A 23 -38.11 -35.44 13.65
N ALA A 24 -38.08 -34.70 12.54
CA ALA A 24 -38.18 -33.24 12.51
C ALA A 24 -38.96 -32.80 11.26
N PRO A 25 -39.83 -31.77 11.34
CA PRO A 25 -40.86 -31.51 10.34
C PRO A 25 -40.33 -30.84 9.07
N ALA A 26 -41.04 -31.08 7.96
CA ALA A 26 -40.67 -30.59 6.63
C ALA A 26 -40.68 -29.06 6.52
N LEU A 27 -39.53 -28.48 6.14
CA LEU A 27 -39.47 -27.14 5.56
C LEU A 27 -39.75 -27.22 4.05
N ASN A 28 -40.88 -26.64 3.63
CA ASN A 28 -41.16 -26.36 2.22
C ASN A 28 -40.23 -25.24 1.71
N LEU A 29 -39.06 -25.61 1.17
CA LEU A 29 -38.30 -24.70 0.31
C LEU A 29 -38.96 -24.67 -1.08
N LYS A 30 -39.62 -23.55 -1.39
CA LYS A 30 -39.91 -23.22 -2.78
C LYS A 30 -38.60 -22.85 -3.48
N VAL A 31 -38.26 -23.61 -4.52
CA VAL A 31 -37.21 -23.24 -5.46
C VAL A 31 -37.80 -22.23 -6.44
N ASP A 32 -37.60 -20.93 -6.18
CA ASP A 32 -37.82 -19.92 -7.20
C ASP A 32 -36.66 -19.98 -8.20
N ALA A 33 -36.99 -20.25 -9.46
CA ALA A 33 -36.00 -20.36 -10.52
C ALA A 33 -35.28 -19.02 -10.75
N VAL A 34 -33.96 -19.00 -10.59
CA VAL A 34 -33.14 -17.85 -10.94
C VAL A 34 -33.16 -17.69 -12.45
N SER A 35 -33.66 -16.53 -12.91
CA SER A 35 -33.78 -16.21 -14.33
C SER A 35 -32.40 -16.14 -15.00
N ALA A 36 -32.18 -16.98 -16.02
CA ALA A 36 -31.04 -16.87 -16.91
C ALA A 36 -31.34 -15.84 -18.02
N ALA A 37 -30.62 -14.71 -17.99
CA ALA A 37 -30.47 -13.79 -19.11
C ALA A 37 -29.14 -13.03 -18.91
N SER A 38 -28.29 -12.82 -19.91
CA SER A 38 -28.44 -13.08 -21.36
C SER A 38 -27.07 -13.33 -22.01
N GLU A 39 -27.08 -14.09 -23.10
CA GLU A 39 -25.89 -14.34 -23.95
C GLU A 39 -25.40 -13.09 -24.69
N GLU A 40 -24.16 -13.18 -25.19
CA GLU A 40 -23.49 -12.15 -25.98
C GLU A 40 -24.02 -12.12 -27.43
N ALA A 41 -24.53 -10.97 -27.87
CA ALA A 41 -24.84 -10.71 -29.28
C ALA A 41 -23.83 -9.69 -29.87
N PRO A 42 -23.28 -9.92 -31.07
CA PRO A 42 -22.20 -9.10 -31.62
C PRO A 42 -22.68 -7.74 -32.15
N ALA A 43 -21.83 -6.71 -32.01
CA ALA A 43 -22.13 -5.35 -32.44
C ALA A 43 -22.06 -5.16 -33.96
N ALA A 44 -23.09 -4.55 -34.55
CA ALA A 44 -23.10 -4.13 -35.94
C ALA A 44 -22.46 -2.73 -36.12
N THR A 45 -21.80 -2.53 -37.27
CA THR A 45 -21.04 -1.32 -37.63
C THR A 45 -21.92 -0.10 -37.90
N ALA A 46 -21.52 1.08 -37.41
CA ALA A 46 -22.18 2.36 -37.69
C ALA A 46 -21.55 3.12 -38.89
N LYS A 47 -22.40 3.75 -39.70
CA LYS A 47 -22.07 4.80 -40.69
C LYS A 47 -22.83 6.09 -40.32
N PRO A 48 -22.39 7.30 -40.75
CA PRO A 48 -22.75 8.56 -40.08
C PRO A 48 -24.07 9.18 -40.55
N ALA A 49 -24.62 10.08 -39.73
CA ALA A 49 -25.79 10.90 -40.04
C ALA A 49 -25.43 12.39 -40.27
N GLU A 50 -26.15 13.02 -41.19
CA GLU A 50 -26.16 14.47 -41.47
C GLU A 50 -27.61 15.04 -41.28
N PRO A 51 -27.83 16.38 -41.22
CA PRO A 51 -28.63 16.93 -40.11
C PRO A 51 -29.88 17.79 -40.44
N LYS A 52 -30.65 18.09 -39.38
CA LYS A 52 -31.65 19.20 -39.22
C LYS A 52 -32.98 19.06 -40.04
N PRO A 53 -34.03 19.90 -39.80
CA PRO A 53 -34.18 21.03 -38.86
C PRO A 53 -35.41 21.01 -37.92
N ALA A 54 -35.58 22.08 -37.14
CA ALA A 54 -36.60 22.26 -36.09
C ALA A 54 -37.71 23.27 -36.45
N ALA A 55 -38.87 23.18 -35.78
CA ALA A 55 -39.85 24.26 -35.65
C ALA A 55 -40.66 24.16 -34.33
N LYS A 56 -41.26 25.28 -33.90
CA LYS A 56 -42.02 25.58 -32.65
C LYS A 56 -43.25 26.44 -33.08
N PRO A 57 -44.09 27.09 -32.23
CA PRO A 57 -44.60 26.87 -30.85
C PRO A 57 -46.16 26.90 -30.74
N THR A 58 -46.72 26.78 -29.50
CA THR A 58 -47.91 27.45 -28.87
C THR A 58 -48.62 26.49 -27.89
N ALA A 59 -49.34 26.85 -26.81
CA ALA A 59 -49.47 28.07 -25.98
C ALA A 59 -49.92 27.67 -24.53
N LYS A 60 -50.06 28.64 -23.60
CA LYS A 60 -50.42 28.45 -22.16
C LYS A 60 -51.64 29.33 -21.79
N PRO A 61 -52.46 29.01 -20.77
CA PRO A 61 -52.51 29.85 -19.54
C PRO A 61 -52.86 29.07 -18.21
N THR A 62 -52.17 29.29 -17.08
CA THR A 62 -52.58 29.99 -15.80
C THR A 62 -53.44 29.16 -14.82
N VAL A 63 -53.16 28.89 -13.53
CA VAL A 63 -52.89 29.65 -12.27
C VAL A 63 -53.83 29.06 -11.16
N LYS A 64 -53.46 29.22 -9.87
CA LYS A 64 -53.96 28.51 -8.66
C LYS A 64 -54.92 29.39 -7.82
N PRO A 65 -55.75 28.81 -6.92
CA PRO A 65 -55.61 29.15 -5.48
C PRO A 65 -55.79 27.98 -4.48
N LYS A 66 -55.47 28.26 -3.20
CA LYS A 66 -55.63 27.47 -1.94
C LYS A 66 -56.87 28.02 -1.17
N PRO A 67 -57.21 27.72 0.11
CA PRO A 67 -57.00 26.57 1.02
C PRO A 67 -58.31 26.05 1.72
N THR A 68 -58.22 25.03 2.60
CA THR A 68 -59.22 24.75 3.67
C THR A 68 -58.56 24.20 4.95
N VAL A 69 -59.27 24.25 6.09
CA VAL A 69 -58.71 24.34 7.47
C VAL A 69 -59.54 23.54 8.52
N LYS A 70 -58.86 22.75 9.39
CA LYS A 70 -59.05 22.46 10.86
C LYS A 70 -60.49 22.22 11.42
N PRO A 71 -60.79 21.23 12.33
CA PRO A 71 -60.31 21.28 13.73
C PRO A 71 -60.06 20.02 14.60
N THR A 72 -59.38 20.34 15.72
CA THR A 72 -59.06 19.70 17.03
C THR A 72 -60.23 18.98 17.75
N PRO A 73 -60.04 18.12 18.81
CA PRO A 73 -59.23 18.40 20.02
C PRO A 73 -58.53 17.23 20.80
N LYS A 74 -57.81 17.64 21.86
CA LYS A 74 -57.28 16.92 23.05
C LYS A 74 -57.80 17.72 24.27
N PRO A 75 -58.20 17.18 25.46
CA PRO A 75 -57.43 16.26 26.32
C PRO A 75 -58.22 15.27 27.22
N THR A 76 -57.49 14.41 27.97
CA THR A 76 -57.71 13.85 29.34
C THR A 76 -56.88 12.55 29.43
N ALA A 77 -56.56 11.91 30.56
CA ALA A 77 -56.28 12.27 31.95
C ALA A 77 -55.78 10.96 32.63
N LYS A 78 -55.01 11.10 33.71
CA LYS A 78 -54.35 10.04 34.50
C LYS A 78 -55.32 8.98 35.07
N PRO A 79 -54.87 7.73 35.31
CA PRO A 79 -54.81 7.31 36.72
C PRO A 79 -53.49 6.62 37.15
N THR A 80 -53.27 6.61 38.47
CA THR A 80 -52.14 6.03 39.24
C THR A 80 -52.67 5.78 40.67
N PRO A 81 -51.95 5.13 41.60
CA PRO A 81 -51.26 3.83 41.56
C PRO A 81 -51.59 2.98 42.83
N LYS A 82 -51.06 1.74 42.96
CA LYS A 82 -50.79 1.06 44.27
C LYS A 82 -49.72 -0.02 44.07
N THR A 83 -48.50 0.09 44.63
CA THR A 83 -48.01 -0.01 46.03
C THR A 83 -47.78 -1.42 46.56
N THR A 84 -46.51 -1.78 46.77
CA THR A 84 -45.91 -2.48 47.93
C THR A 84 -44.39 -2.58 47.69
N ALA A 85 -43.49 -2.62 48.67
CA ALA A 85 -43.44 -1.96 49.98
C ALA A 85 -41.95 -1.80 50.38
N LYS A 86 -41.61 -0.74 51.13
CA LYS A 86 -40.27 -0.51 51.72
C LYS A 86 -40.27 -1.00 53.18
N PRO A 87 -39.13 -1.49 53.71
CA PRO A 87 -38.77 -1.18 55.10
C PRO A 87 -37.61 -0.16 55.21
N ALA A 88 -37.69 0.70 56.23
CA ALA A 88 -36.64 1.64 56.61
C ALA A 88 -35.80 1.02 57.75
N ALA A 89 -34.48 1.16 57.75
CA ALA A 89 -33.71 2.17 58.50
C ALA A 89 -33.96 2.21 60.04
N THR A 90 -32.91 1.88 60.79
CA THR A 90 -32.63 2.34 62.17
C THR A 90 -31.12 2.59 62.31
N ALA A 91 -30.71 3.38 63.31
CA ALA A 91 -29.43 4.11 63.33
C ALA A 91 -28.66 4.00 64.66
N LYS A 92 -27.57 4.79 64.79
CA LYS A 92 -26.71 5.04 65.98
C LYS A 92 -25.69 3.91 66.32
N ALA A 93 -24.51 4.16 66.90
CA ALA A 93 -23.86 5.43 67.29
C ALA A 93 -22.31 5.36 67.30
N THR A 94 -21.70 6.54 67.18
CA THR A 94 -20.35 7.01 67.58
C THR A 94 -19.43 6.16 68.47
N ALA A 95 -18.12 6.18 68.14
CA ALA A 95 -17.01 6.24 69.09
C ALA A 95 -15.88 7.19 68.58
N LYS A 96 -15.19 7.88 69.50
CA LYS A 96 -14.14 8.91 69.25
C LYS A 96 -12.71 8.25 69.18
N PRO A 97 -11.60 8.99 68.92
CA PRO A 97 -10.40 8.43 68.30
C PRO A 97 -9.28 8.10 69.29
N ALA A 98 -8.28 7.33 68.84
CA ALA A 98 -7.09 6.98 69.59
C ALA A 98 -5.80 7.51 68.95
N ALA A 99 -5.06 8.30 69.75
CA ALA A 99 -3.62 8.56 69.75
C ALA A 99 -2.84 8.72 68.42
N THR A 100 -2.41 9.96 68.20
CA THR A 100 -1.21 10.34 67.43
C THR A 100 0.05 9.57 67.87
N ALA A 101 0.82 9.05 66.91
CA ALA A 101 2.23 8.71 67.09
C ALA A 101 3.13 9.80 66.46
N LYS A 102 4.24 10.09 67.14
CA LYS A 102 5.16 11.22 66.90
C LYS A 102 6.01 11.04 65.62
N PRO A 103 6.29 12.09 64.82
CA PRO A 103 7.23 12.00 63.71
C PRO A 103 8.66 11.69 64.17
N ALA A 104 9.34 10.77 63.48
CA ALA A 104 10.74 10.47 63.71
C ALA A 104 11.66 11.36 62.83
N ALA A 105 12.78 11.76 63.42
CA ALA A 105 13.84 12.65 62.94
C ALA A 105 13.95 12.96 61.43
N THR A 106 13.94 14.25 61.12
CA THR A 106 14.44 14.82 59.86
C THR A 106 15.95 14.59 59.71
N ALA A 107 16.36 13.97 58.60
CA ALA A 107 17.76 13.96 58.20
C ALA A 107 18.15 15.33 57.61
N LYS A 108 19.29 15.86 58.05
CA LYS A 108 19.84 17.17 57.65
C LYS A 108 20.22 17.18 56.16
N PRO A 109 19.90 18.24 55.38
CA PRO A 109 20.32 18.34 53.99
C PRO A 109 21.86 18.44 53.88
N SER A 110 22.43 17.70 52.93
CA SER A 110 23.84 17.81 52.56
C SER A 110 24.12 19.11 51.79
N ALA A 111 25.35 19.61 51.88
CA ALA A 111 25.73 20.95 51.44
C ALA A 111 25.77 21.12 49.90
N THR A 112 25.49 22.35 49.49
CA THR A 112 25.47 22.84 48.11
C THR A 112 26.81 22.69 47.38
N ALA A 113 26.80 22.10 46.19
CA ALA A 113 27.91 22.21 45.24
C ALA A 113 27.82 23.55 44.47
N LYS A 114 28.92 24.29 44.43
CA LYS A 114 29.04 25.63 43.84
C LYS A 114 29.03 25.55 42.30
N PRO A 115 28.39 26.49 41.56
CA PRO A 115 28.39 26.46 40.10
C PRO A 115 29.79 26.65 39.51
N VAL A 116 30.13 25.85 38.49
CA VAL A 116 31.36 25.99 37.70
C VAL A 116 31.19 27.15 36.71
N ALA A 117 32.25 27.96 36.55
CA ALA A 117 32.22 29.19 35.78
C ALA A 117 32.05 28.97 34.27
N THR A 118 31.25 29.83 33.65
CA THR A 118 31.13 29.97 32.19
C THR A 118 32.41 30.56 31.59
N ALA A 119 33.02 29.85 30.64
CA ALA A 119 34.13 30.37 29.86
C ALA A 119 33.64 31.41 28.82
N LYS A 120 34.38 32.51 28.68
CA LYS A 120 34.09 33.64 27.80
C LYS A 120 34.39 33.29 26.33
N PRO A 121 33.60 33.74 25.34
CA PRO A 121 33.89 33.49 23.92
C PRO A 121 35.21 34.15 23.48
N GLY A 122 36.10 33.37 22.88
CA GLY A 122 37.32 33.86 22.24
C GLY A 122 37.06 34.35 20.81
N SER A 123 37.80 35.37 20.40
CA SER A 123 37.62 36.08 19.12
C SER A 123 38.24 35.36 17.91
N THR A 124 37.67 35.68 16.75
CA THR A 124 38.10 35.36 15.36
C THR A 124 39.60 35.20 15.12
N VAL A 125 39.98 34.15 14.38
CA VAL A 125 41.28 34.02 13.71
C VAL A 125 41.06 33.93 12.19
N LYS A 126 41.86 34.71 11.44
CA LYS A 126 41.87 34.83 9.98
C LYS A 126 42.59 33.62 9.34
N PRO A 127 42.16 33.10 8.18
CA PRO A 127 42.87 32.00 7.52
C PRO A 127 44.21 32.46 6.92
N THR A 128 45.24 31.64 7.04
CA THR A 128 46.55 31.86 6.40
C THR A 128 47.19 30.58 5.89
N ALA A 129 47.66 30.66 4.64
CA ALA A 129 48.74 29.90 4.00
C ALA A 129 48.66 28.36 3.94
N THR A 130 48.37 27.90 2.71
CA THR A 130 48.76 26.59 2.14
C THR A 130 50.23 26.25 2.37
N ALA A 131 50.53 25.00 2.71
CA ALA A 131 51.87 24.42 2.64
C ALA A 131 51.97 23.41 1.48
N ALA A 132 53.11 23.37 0.79
CA ALA A 132 53.35 22.54 -0.39
C ALA A 132 53.63 21.05 -0.03
N PRO A 133 53.39 20.10 -0.95
CA PRO A 133 53.60 18.67 -0.69
C PRO A 133 55.09 18.28 -0.75
N ALA A 134 55.51 17.36 0.13
CA ALA A 134 56.85 16.79 0.14
C ALA A 134 56.89 15.38 -0.46
N VAL A 135 57.74 15.28 -1.48
CA VAL A 135 58.32 14.16 -2.24
C VAL A 135 58.21 12.72 -1.70
N THR A 136 58.05 11.81 -2.67
CA THR A 136 58.13 10.33 -2.64
C THR A 136 59.38 9.72 -1.99
N ALA A 137 59.21 8.50 -1.44
CA ALA A 137 60.25 7.48 -1.32
C ALA A 137 59.69 6.09 -1.72
N GLU A 138 60.47 5.31 -2.48
CA GLU A 138 60.11 3.99 -3.00
C GLU A 138 60.52 2.82 -2.06
N PRO A 139 60.06 1.57 -2.30
CA PRO A 139 60.08 0.49 -1.31
C PRO A 139 61.38 -0.33 -1.29
N THR A 140 61.62 -1.07 -0.19
CA THR A 140 62.66 -2.11 -0.14
C THR A 140 62.25 -3.40 0.58
N ALA A 141 62.66 -4.51 -0.07
CA ALA A 141 63.07 -5.81 0.47
C ALA A 141 62.07 -6.71 1.22
N THR A 142 61.61 -7.73 0.48
CA THR A 142 61.19 -9.07 0.93
C THR A 142 62.20 -9.75 1.86
N ALA A 143 61.72 -10.52 2.84
CA ALA A 143 62.48 -11.62 3.48
C ALA A 143 61.58 -12.86 3.66
N ALA A 144 62.18 -14.04 3.48
CA ALA A 144 61.52 -15.36 3.41
C ALA A 144 61.62 -16.14 4.76
N PRO A 145 61.00 -17.33 4.92
CA PRO A 145 60.49 -17.78 6.23
C PRO A 145 61.33 -18.82 7.01
N ALA A 146 60.87 -19.02 8.26
CA ALA A 146 60.89 -20.24 9.07
C ALA A 146 62.21 -20.73 9.74
N VAL A 147 62.16 -20.84 11.08
CA VAL A 147 62.73 -21.95 11.86
C VAL A 147 61.76 -22.35 12.98
N THR A 148 61.71 -23.66 13.27
CA THR A 148 60.87 -24.35 14.26
C THR A 148 61.31 -24.17 15.72
N VAL A 149 60.35 -24.25 16.66
CA VAL A 149 60.60 -24.62 18.07
C VAL A 149 59.51 -25.58 18.54
N GLU A 150 59.90 -26.63 19.27
CA GLU A 150 59.03 -27.68 19.83
C GLU A 150 58.29 -27.25 21.12
N PRO A 151 57.32 -28.04 21.63
CA PRO A 151 56.27 -27.53 22.53
C PRO A 151 56.68 -27.44 24.01
N ALA A 152 56.09 -26.48 24.72
CA ALA A 152 56.19 -26.39 26.17
C ALA A 152 54.84 -26.08 26.84
N ALA A 153 54.56 -26.84 27.91
CA ALA A 153 53.60 -26.59 28.98
C ALA A 153 52.11 -26.43 28.64
N THR A 154 51.33 -27.43 29.07
CA THR A 154 49.88 -27.40 29.26
C THR A 154 49.45 -26.19 30.09
N ILE A 155 48.76 -25.21 29.49
CA ILE A 155 48.15 -24.11 30.23
C ILE A 155 46.80 -24.57 30.80
N ALA A 156 46.58 -24.36 32.10
CA ALA A 156 45.32 -24.68 32.77
C ALA A 156 44.13 -23.92 32.15
N PRO A 157 42.88 -24.43 32.25
CA PRO A 157 41.72 -23.78 31.65
C PRO A 157 41.58 -22.33 32.14
N ALA A 158 41.59 -21.39 31.19
CA ALA A 158 41.34 -19.99 31.49
C ALA A 158 39.97 -19.83 32.16
N ALA A 159 39.90 -18.95 33.16
CA ALA A 159 38.71 -18.74 33.97
C ALA A 159 37.46 -18.51 33.10
N ALA A 160 36.36 -19.16 33.45
CA ALA A 160 35.10 -19.06 32.73
C ALA A 160 34.72 -17.59 32.51
N ALA A 161 34.43 -17.25 31.24
CA ALA A 161 33.87 -15.94 30.91
C ALA A 161 32.65 -15.70 31.79
N LYS A 162 32.60 -14.55 32.48
CA LYS A 162 31.47 -14.17 33.32
C LYS A 162 30.18 -14.34 32.50
N PRO A 163 29.13 -15.00 33.03
CA PRO A 163 27.91 -15.20 32.28
C PRO A 163 27.40 -13.85 31.80
N VAL A 164 27.21 -13.72 30.48
CA VAL A 164 26.57 -12.54 29.91
C VAL A 164 25.14 -12.54 30.43
N THR A 165 24.84 -11.64 31.37
CA THR A 165 23.50 -11.48 31.91
C THR A 165 22.57 -11.02 30.81
N VAL A 166 21.92 -11.97 30.13
CA VAL A 166 20.86 -11.69 29.16
C VAL A 166 19.70 -11.08 29.93
N LYS A 167 19.59 -9.74 29.87
CA LYS A 167 18.44 -9.00 30.39
C LYS A 167 17.18 -9.64 29.78
N GLN A 168 16.32 -10.20 30.63
CA GLN A 168 15.14 -10.93 30.19
C GLN A 168 14.33 -10.09 29.19
N ASN A 169 13.95 -10.67 28.05
CA ASN A 169 13.19 -9.93 27.04
C ASN A 169 11.82 -9.52 27.60
N VAL A 170 11.67 -8.24 27.93
CA VAL A 170 10.43 -7.62 28.44
C VAL A 170 9.40 -7.30 27.34
N TYR A 171 9.78 -7.47 26.08
CA TYR A 171 8.91 -7.25 24.93
C TYR A 171 8.27 -8.58 24.47
N GLN A 172 7.04 -8.50 24.01
CA GLN A 172 6.41 -9.52 23.20
C GLN A 172 6.94 -9.43 21.77
N ASP A 173 7.09 -10.57 21.14
CA ASP A 173 7.46 -10.65 19.72
C ASP A 173 6.21 -10.40 18.86
N GLY A 174 6.37 -9.68 17.76
CA GLY A 174 5.26 -9.32 16.88
C GLY A 174 5.52 -8.12 15.98
N VAL A 175 4.48 -7.69 15.25
CA VAL A 175 4.52 -6.52 14.36
C VAL A 175 3.72 -5.38 14.98
N TYR A 176 4.38 -4.23 15.16
CA TYR A 176 3.85 -3.06 15.83
C TYR A 176 3.97 -1.83 14.92
N THR A 177 2.85 -1.28 14.49
CA THR A 177 2.80 0.04 13.87
C THR A 177 2.67 1.10 14.96
N ALA A 178 3.43 2.18 14.84
CA ALA A 178 3.32 3.36 15.69
C ALA A 178 3.70 4.63 14.91
N TYR A 179 3.26 5.78 15.42
CA TYR A 179 3.44 7.09 14.80
C TYR A 179 4.15 8.05 15.75
N GLY A 180 4.91 8.98 15.21
CA GLY A 180 5.52 10.09 15.92
C GLY A 180 4.53 11.23 16.16
N ASN A 181 5.04 12.41 16.57
CA ASN A 181 4.21 13.58 16.76
C ASN A 181 3.73 14.14 15.42
N ALA A 182 2.42 14.31 15.29
CA ALA A 182 1.77 14.78 14.08
C ALA A 182 1.99 16.28 13.83
N TYR A 183 1.78 16.71 12.58
CA TYR A 183 1.89 18.11 12.17
C TYR A 183 1.11 18.40 10.89
N SER A 184 1.13 19.65 10.44
CA SER A 184 0.42 20.19 9.26
C SER A 184 0.77 19.56 7.89
N LYS A 185 1.50 18.44 7.84
CA LYS A 185 1.74 17.63 6.63
C LYS A 185 1.55 16.12 6.84
N GLY A 186 0.99 15.68 7.98
CA GLY A 186 0.86 14.27 8.36
C GLY A 186 1.72 13.94 9.59
N THR A 187 2.23 12.71 9.67
CA THR A 187 3.15 12.26 10.71
C THR A 187 4.23 11.35 10.15
N GLU A 188 5.38 11.28 10.82
CA GLU A 188 6.31 10.17 10.63
C GLU A 188 5.81 8.91 11.35
N GLY A 189 6.04 7.73 10.79
CA GLY A 189 5.62 6.46 11.39
C GLY A 189 6.61 5.33 11.15
N ALA A 190 6.45 4.24 11.89
CA ALA A 190 7.22 3.02 11.69
C ALA A 190 6.34 1.79 11.92
N LYS A 191 6.49 0.80 11.05
CA LYS A 191 5.98 -0.55 11.23
C LYS A 191 7.18 -1.45 11.56
N VAL A 192 7.23 -1.91 12.80
CA VAL A 192 8.41 -2.53 13.41
C VAL A 192 8.08 -3.98 13.76
N THR A 193 8.86 -4.92 13.23
CA THR A 193 8.85 -6.31 13.68
C THR A 193 9.86 -6.45 14.80
N ILE A 194 9.38 -6.79 16.00
CA ILE A 194 10.21 -7.03 17.17
C ILE A 194 10.27 -8.54 17.40
N LYS A 195 11.49 -9.06 17.59
CA LYS A 195 11.74 -10.44 18.01
C LYS A 195 12.92 -10.49 18.97
N ASP A 196 12.80 -11.24 20.07
CA ASP A 196 13.85 -11.38 21.08
C ASP A 196 14.36 -10.02 21.63
N GLY A 197 13.47 -9.02 21.67
CA GLY A 197 13.77 -7.65 22.12
C GLY A 197 14.56 -6.78 21.13
N LYS A 198 14.70 -7.22 19.87
CA LYS A 198 15.39 -6.50 18.78
C LYS A 198 14.49 -6.25 17.58
N ILE A 199 14.82 -5.21 16.80
CA ILE A 199 14.18 -4.91 15.52
C ILE A 199 14.67 -5.91 14.46
N THR A 200 13.81 -6.83 14.01
CA THR A 200 14.13 -7.79 12.93
C THR A 200 13.55 -7.38 11.57
N GLY A 201 12.62 -6.44 11.55
CA GLY A 201 12.07 -5.83 10.35
C GLY A 201 11.60 -4.41 10.63
N ILE A 202 11.79 -3.51 9.67
CA ILE A 202 11.33 -2.12 9.78
C ILE A 202 10.95 -1.55 8.42
N GLU A 203 9.80 -0.89 8.41
CA GLU A 203 9.27 -0.07 7.32
C GLU A 203 9.01 1.34 7.87
N LEU A 204 9.54 2.35 7.20
CA LEU A 204 9.50 3.75 7.64
C LEU A 204 8.50 4.54 6.81
N LEU A 205 7.56 5.18 7.51
CA LEU A 205 6.40 5.85 6.92
C LEU A 205 6.53 7.37 7.06
N ARG A 206 6.01 8.11 6.08
CA ARG A 206 5.75 9.54 6.22
C ARG A 206 4.41 9.83 5.57
N THR A 207 3.40 10.03 6.41
CA THR A 207 2.02 10.05 5.94
C THR A 207 1.65 11.38 5.28
N SER A 208 0.57 11.36 4.50
CA SER A 208 -0.17 12.54 4.09
C SER A 208 -1.12 13.02 5.22
N PRO A 209 -1.87 14.12 5.01
CA PRO A 209 -3.00 14.49 5.88
C PRO A 209 -4.20 13.51 5.83
N LYS A 210 -4.18 12.47 4.98
CA LYS A 210 -5.08 11.31 5.07
C LYS A 210 -4.53 10.18 5.98
N LEU A 211 -3.36 10.38 6.60
CA LEU A 211 -2.61 9.36 7.36
C LEU A 211 -2.24 8.08 6.60
N ILE A 212 -2.38 8.10 5.28
CA ILE A 212 -1.84 7.10 4.35
C ILE A 212 -0.39 7.48 4.04
N ASP A 213 0.48 6.49 3.94
CA ASP A 213 1.89 6.69 3.64
C ASP A 213 2.10 7.29 2.24
N ARG A 214 3.04 8.24 2.10
CA ARG A 214 3.28 8.96 0.83
C ARG A 214 4.31 8.27 -0.04
N ASN A 215 4.11 8.35 -1.35
CA ASN A 215 5.17 8.08 -2.31
C ASN A 215 6.41 8.91 -1.96
N ALA A 216 7.58 8.26 -1.95
CA ALA A 216 8.83 8.86 -1.50
C ALA A 216 9.16 10.18 -2.21
N ARG A 217 8.85 10.30 -3.51
CA ARG A 217 9.14 11.47 -4.37
C ARG A 217 8.44 12.75 -3.94
N GLU A 218 7.25 12.65 -3.35
CA GLU A 218 6.48 13.82 -2.91
C GLU A 218 7.02 14.45 -1.62
N ASN A 219 7.83 13.70 -0.87
CA ASN A 219 8.51 14.19 0.31
C ASN A 219 9.59 15.22 -0.07
N TYR A 220 10.09 15.97 0.91
CA TYR A 220 11.22 16.87 0.66
C TYR A 220 12.51 16.06 0.45
N SER A 221 13.36 16.52 -0.47
CA SER A 221 14.44 15.70 -1.03
C SER A 221 15.47 15.20 -0.01
N GLY A 222 15.66 15.91 1.11
CA GLY A 222 16.48 15.45 2.22
C GLY A 222 16.04 14.10 2.82
N VAL A 223 14.75 13.74 2.72
CA VAL A 223 14.22 12.45 3.23
C VAL A 223 14.57 11.27 2.33
N TRP A 224 14.78 11.49 1.02
CA TRP A 224 14.92 10.40 0.05
C TRP A 224 16.07 9.44 0.38
N VAL A 225 17.23 9.99 0.78
CA VAL A 225 18.38 9.20 1.25
C VAL A 225 18.23 8.74 2.71
N ALA A 226 17.44 9.47 3.50
CA ALA A 226 17.27 9.20 4.93
C ALA A 226 16.47 7.92 5.19
N TYR A 227 15.52 7.53 4.33
CA TYR A 227 14.76 6.28 4.47
C TYR A 227 15.67 5.06 4.60
N LYS A 228 16.55 4.84 3.62
CA LYS A 228 17.49 3.71 3.63
C LYS A 228 18.47 3.81 4.80
N LEU A 229 19.09 4.99 4.99
CA LEU A 229 20.09 5.18 6.06
C LEU A 229 19.50 4.94 7.46
N MET A 230 18.29 5.43 7.75
CA MET A 230 17.64 5.20 9.04
C MET A 230 17.19 3.75 9.19
N LYS A 231 16.67 3.11 8.14
CA LYS A 231 16.36 1.66 8.16
C LYS A 231 17.60 0.84 8.51
N ASP A 232 18.72 1.07 7.82
CA ASP A 232 19.96 0.32 8.03
C ASP A 232 20.55 0.55 9.44
N ARG A 233 20.45 1.77 9.98
CA ARG A 233 20.90 2.09 11.35
C ARG A 233 20.02 1.47 12.45
N LEU A 234 18.71 1.37 12.21
CA LEU A 234 17.72 0.87 13.18
C LEU A 234 17.57 -0.67 13.17
N LEU A 235 17.82 -1.33 12.04
CA LEU A 235 17.71 -2.79 11.94
C LEU A 235 18.70 -3.49 12.87
N GLY A 236 18.25 -4.54 13.56
CA GLY A 236 19.04 -5.31 14.55
C GLY A 236 19.17 -4.67 15.93
N GLN A 237 18.75 -3.40 16.10
CA GLN A 237 18.89 -2.66 17.36
C GLN A 237 17.89 -3.10 18.43
N THR A 238 18.25 -2.91 19.70
CA THR A 238 17.32 -2.87 20.84
C THR A 238 16.70 -1.48 20.97
N ARG A 239 15.68 -1.31 21.84
CA ARG A 239 15.06 0.01 22.13
C ARG A 239 16.12 1.09 22.45
N ASP A 240 16.98 0.81 23.43
CA ASP A 240 17.96 1.76 23.95
C ASP A 240 18.99 2.16 22.85
N SER A 241 19.46 1.18 22.05
CA SER A 241 20.38 1.43 20.94
C SER A 241 19.70 2.18 19.78
N ALA A 242 18.43 1.89 19.48
CA ALA A 242 17.66 2.62 18.47
C ALA A 242 17.42 4.09 18.87
N ALA A 243 17.24 4.37 20.16
CA ALA A 243 17.17 5.74 20.67
C ALA A 243 18.51 6.49 20.54
N ALA A 244 19.65 5.78 20.58
CA ALA A 244 20.98 6.35 20.39
C ALA A 244 21.39 6.57 18.91
N VAL A 245 20.68 5.99 17.94
CA VAL A 245 21.00 6.15 16.50
C VAL A 245 21.05 7.61 16.06
N ASP A 246 22.12 8.00 15.36
CA ASP A 246 22.24 9.35 14.79
C ASP A 246 21.15 9.66 13.77
N ALA A 247 20.64 10.89 13.80
CA ALA A 247 19.77 11.42 12.76
C ALA A 247 20.51 11.60 11.42
N VAL A 248 19.76 11.71 10.32
CA VAL A 248 20.32 12.04 9.00
C VAL A 248 20.25 13.55 8.78
N SER A 249 21.40 14.17 8.52
CA SER A 249 21.51 15.59 8.16
C SER A 249 20.64 15.93 6.95
N GLY A 250 19.93 17.05 7.01
CA GLY A 250 18.91 17.42 6.01
C GLY A 250 17.54 16.73 6.21
N ALA A 251 17.43 15.74 7.10
CA ALA A 251 16.19 15.06 7.48
C ALA A 251 16.06 14.87 9.00
N THR A 252 16.67 15.74 9.81
CA THR A 252 16.78 15.60 11.28
C THR A 252 15.41 15.41 11.95
N ARG A 253 14.41 16.20 11.54
CA ARG A 253 13.03 16.08 12.03
C ARG A 253 12.47 14.68 11.78
N SER A 254 12.47 14.23 10.52
CA SER A 254 11.84 12.96 10.16
C SER A 254 12.63 11.76 10.72
N SER A 255 13.96 11.87 10.83
CA SER A 255 14.79 10.89 11.53
C SER A 255 14.38 10.73 12.99
N ASN A 256 14.17 11.85 13.71
CA ASN A 256 13.73 11.84 15.10
C ASN A 256 12.26 11.36 15.23
N GLY A 257 11.39 11.70 14.28
CA GLY A 257 10.01 11.21 14.21
C GLY A 257 9.94 9.68 14.04
N TRP A 258 10.81 9.09 13.22
CA TRP A 258 10.95 7.64 13.09
C TRP A 258 11.54 6.98 14.34
N LYS A 259 12.56 7.59 14.97
CA LYS A 259 13.09 7.10 16.25
C LYS A 259 12.01 7.09 17.34
N LEU A 260 11.21 8.15 17.45
CA LEU A 260 10.06 8.20 18.36
C LEU A 260 8.99 7.15 18.01
N SER A 261 8.74 6.90 16.72
CA SER A 261 7.80 5.86 16.28
C SER A 261 8.30 4.46 16.69
N VAL A 262 9.59 4.18 16.53
CA VAL A 262 10.23 2.93 16.97
C VAL A 262 10.16 2.77 18.49
N ASP A 263 10.43 3.83 19.23
CA ASP A 263 10.33 3.83 20.70
C ASP A 263 8.90 3.50 21.17
N ARG A 264 7.90 4.17 20.60
CA ARG A 264 6.47 3.91 20.82
C ARG A 264 6.07 2.48 20.40
N ALA A 265 6.68 1.91 19.36
CA ALA A 265 6.48 0.52 18.97
C ALA A 265 7.01 -0.47 20.03
N PHE A 266 8.16 -0.20 20.65
CA PHE A 266 8.65 -1.00 21.79
C PHE A 266 7.74 -0.88 23.02
N GLU A 267 7.16 0.28 23.31
CA GLU A 267 6.16 0.41 24.40
C GLU A 267 4.87 -0.38 24.10
N ARG A 268 4.40 -0.33 22.84
CA ARG A 268 3.33 -1.21 22.34
C ARG A 268 3.69 -2.71 22.43
N ALA A 269 4.98 -3.06 22.41
CA ALA A 269 5.45 -4.43 22.57
C ALA A 269 5.64 -4.89 24.03
N LEU A 270 5.69 -4.01 25.03
CA LEU A 270 5.91 -4.41 26.44
C LEU A 270 4.92 -5.49 26.92
N LYS A 271 5.46 -6.56 27.56
CA LYS A 271 4.70 -7.65 28.20
C LYS A 271 3.81 -7.19 29.34
N VAL A 272 4.33 -6.27 30.14
CA VAL A 272 3.62 -5.59 31.24
C VAL A 272 3.52 -4.13 30.84
N LYS A 273 2.28 -3.62 30.70
CA LYS A 273 2.05 -2.21 30.37
C LYS A 273 2.31 -1.32 31.59
N PRO A 274 2.79 -0.07 31.41
CA PRO A 274 2.85 0.88 32.52
C PRO A 274 1.44 1.12 33.06
N ALA A 275 1.23 0.97 34.37
CA ALA A 275 -0.09 1.11 34.97
C ALA A 275 -0.65 2.54 34.83
N ASP A 276 0.24 3.53 34.89
CA ASP A 276 -0.11 4.96 34.91
C ASP A 276 -0.02 5.62 33.51
N ALA A 277 0.18 4.87 32.42
CA ALA A 277 0.28 5.42 31.07
C ALA A 277 -0.67 4.71 30.07
N VAL A 278 -1.70 5.44 29.65
CA VAL A 278 -2.71 5.03 28.68
C VAL A 278 -2.36 5.55 27.28
N TYR A 279 -1.89 6.81 27.20
CA TYR A 279 -1.57 7.49 25.95
C TYR A 279 -0.11 7.96 25.94
N PHE A 280 0.49 7.99 24.75
CA PHE A 280 1.76 8.66 24.53
C PHE A 280 1.55 10.18 24.62
N ALA A 281 2.43 10.89 25.33
CA ALA A 281 2.43 12.36 25.30
C ALA A 281 2.80 12.90 23.90
N GLY A 282 2.25 14.07 23.55
CA GLY A 282 2.45 14.77 22.28
C GLY A 282 1.18 14.94 21.43
N ASP A 283 1.37 15.47 20.22
CA ASP A 283 0.29 15.66 19.24
C ASP A 283 0.06 14.40 18.42
N HIS A 284 -1.17 13.88 18.43
CA HIS A 284 -1.58 12.74 17.61
C HIS A 284 -2.67 13.17 16.65
N MET A 285 -2.56 12.73 15.40
CA MET A 285 -3.54 13.04 14.37
C MET A 285 -4.37 11.81 14.04
N GLY A 286 -5.62 12.01 13.67
CA GLY A 286 -6.54 11.01 13.15
C GLY A 286 -7.40 11.58 12.04
N VAL A 287 -7.96 10.72 11.18
CA VAL A 287 -8.74 11.11 10.01
C VAL A 287 -9.98 10.23 9.94
N ASP A 288 -11.11 10.79 9.51
CA ASP A 288 -12.32 10.00 9.31
C ASP A 288 -12.22 9.15 8.02
N PRO A 289 -12.85 7.97 7.95
CA PRO A 289 -12.78 7.10 6.77
C PRO A 289 -13.23 7.71 5.43
N GLU A 290 -14.06 8.75 5.42
CA GLU A 290 -14.47 9.43 4.18
C GLU A 290 -13.49 10.55 3.78
N GLY A 291 -12.50 10.87 4.63
CA GLY A 291 -11.48 11.89 4.38
C GLY A 291 -12.03 13.32 4.30
N LYS A 292 -13.04 13.64 5.13
CA LYS A 292 -13.68 14.97 5.23
C LYS A 292 -13.05 15.84 6.32
N TYR A 293 -12.63 15.22 7.42
CA TYR A 293 -12.08 15.88 8.59
C TYR A 293 -10.88 15.13 9.16
N ALA A 294 -9.90 15.90 9.61
CA ALA A 294 -8.78 15.45 10.40
C ALA A 294 -8.83 16.11 11.78
N VAL A 295 -8.45 15.35 12.82
CA VAL A 295 -8.38 15.83 14.20
C VAL A 295 -6.97 15.68 14.71
N PHE A 296 -6.49 16.70 15.42
CA PHE A 296 -5.31 16.63 16.28
C PHE A 296 -5.77 16.57 17.73
N ALA A 297 -5.33 15.55 18.46
CA ALA A 297 -5.53 15.38 19.88
C ALA A 297 -4.16 15.48 20.57
N SER A 298 -3.99 16.49 21.43
CA SER A 298 -2.75 16.73 22.17
C SER A 298 -2.87 16.12 23.57
N TYR A 299 -1.94 15.24 23.94
CA TYR A 299 -1.91 14.60 25.25
C TYR A 299 -0.68 15.03 26.05
N ASP A 300 -0.89 15.38 27.32
CA ASP A 300 0.17 15.50 28.33
C ASP A 300 -0.01 14.37 29.36
N ALA A 301 0.92 13.41 29.35
CA ALA A 301 0.70 12.06 29.87
C ALA A 301 -0.67 11.50 29.42
N ASN A 302 -1.57 11.19 30.36
CA ASN A 302 -2.90 10.66 30.05
C ASN A 302 -3.98 11.74 29.84
N LYS A 303 -3.64 13.03 30.01
CA LYS A 303 -4.61 14.11 29.94
C LYS A 303 -4.68 14.68 28.52
N LEU A 304 -5.86 14.63 27.91
CA LEU A 304 -6.16 15.41 26.72
C LEU A 304 -6.12 16.91 27.08
N THR A 305 -5.23 17.66 26.46
CA THR A 305 -4.99 19.09 26.75
C THR A 305 -5.49 20.02 25.66
N ALA A 306 -5.53 19.56 24.40
CA ALA A 306 -6.07 20.32 23.29
C ALA A 306 -6.67 19.40 22.21
N VAL A 307 -7.64 19.94 21.48
CA VAL A 307 -8.17 19.36 20.24
C VAL A 307 -8.15 20.44 19.16
N LYS A 308 -7.78 20.08 17.93
CA LYS A 308 -7.96 20.91 16.73
C LYS A 308 -8.65 20.11 15.64
N LEU A 309 -9.63 20.70 14.97
CA LEU A 309 -10.39 20.11 13.89
C LEU A 309 -10.05 20.82 12.57
N TYR A 310 -9.74 20.05 11.54
CA TYR A 310 -9.36 20.53 10.21
C TYR A 310 -10.25 19.91 9.13
N PRO A 311 -10.95 20.71 8.30
CA PRO A 311 -11.57 20.22 7.08
C PRO A 311 -10.49 19.76 6.10
N LEU A 312 -10.80 18.70 5.36
CA LEU A 312 -9.98 18.18 4.26
C LEU A 312 -10.66 18.50 2.91
N ASN A 313 -9.85 18.80 1.90
CA ASN A 313 -10.31 18.96 0.53
C ASN A 313 -10.45 17.59 -0.17
N ALA A 314 -10.96 17.56 -1.41
CA ALA A 314 -11.14 16.32 -2.17
C ALA A 314 -9.83 15.54 -2.43
N ALA A 315 -8.68 16.22 -2.46
CA ALA A 315 -7.35 15.58 -2.55
C ALA A 315 -6.90 14.96 -1.21
N GLY A 316 -7.57 15.26 -0.10
CA GLY A 316 -7.18 14.81 1.23
C GLY A 316 -6.10 15.67 1.89
N GLU A 317 -5.96 16.93 1.48
CA GLU A 317 -5.11 17.91 2.15
C GLU A 317 -5.95 18.83 3.04
N PHE A 318 -5.32 19.38 4.08
CA PHE A 318 -5.94 20.40 4.93
C PHE A 318 -6.36 21.62 4.08
N VAL A 319 -7.59 22.07 4.25
CA VAL A 319 -8.03 23.39 3.76
C VAL A 319 -7.26 24.47 4.53
N ASP A 320 -6.83 25.55 3.87
CA ASP A 320 -6.16 26.68 4.55
C ASP A 320 -7.18 27.37 5.46
N GLU A 321 -6.85 27.58 6.74
CA GLU A 321 -7.69 28.25 7.73
C GLU A 321 -8.20 29.63 7.25
N LYS A 322 -7.42 30.32 6.41
CA LYS A 322 -7.80 31.62 5.80
C LYS A 322 -8.89 31.51 4.72
N THR A 323 -9.18 30.30 4.27
CA THR A 323 -10.12 29.97 3.19
C THR A 323 -11.34 29.19 3.67
N TYR A 324 -11.47 28.97 4.98
CA TYR A 324 -12.64 28.31 5.55
C TYR A 324 -13.93 29.07 5.22
N THR A 325 -14.98 28.31 4.87
CA THR A 325 -16.31 28.89 4.71
C THR A 325 -16.92 29.26 6.07
N ALA A 326 -18.01 30.04 6.05
CA ALA A 326 -18.73 30.39 7.27
C ALA A 326 -19.27 29.12 7.98
N GLU A 327 -19.74 28.14 7.22
CA GLU A 327 -20.26 26.86 7.68
C GLU A 327 -19.15 26.02 8.32
N GLN A 328 -17.99 25.92 7.68
CA GLN A 328 -16.81 25.22 8.23
C GLN A 328 -16.35 25.87 9.54
N THR A 329 -16.27 27.21 9.57
CA THR A 329 -15.88 27.97 10.76
C THR A 329 -16.85 27.73 11.92
N ALA A 330 -18.16 27.77 11.65
CA ALA A 330 -19.19 27.51 12.65
C ALA A 330 -19.17 26.07 13.15
N ALA A 331 -19.00 25.07 12.26
CA ALA A 331 -18.87 23.67 12.62
C ALA A 331 -17.65 23.42 13.52
N ILE A 332 -16.49 23.97 13.16
CA ILE A 332 -15.25 23.85 13.96
C ILE A 332 -15.43 24.46 15.35
N ALA A 333 -16.01 25.66 15.44
CA ALA A 333 -16.26 26.33 16.71
C ALA A 333 -17.23 25.56 17.62
N ALA A 334 -18.25 24.92 17.02
CA ALA A 334 -19.26 24.15 17.77
C ALA A 334 -18.76 22.75 18.20
N ILE A 335 -18.01 22.06 17.35
CA ILE A 335 -17.59 20.66 17.58
C ILE A 335 -16.35 20.56 18.48
N THR A 336 -15.36 21.44 18.30
CA THR A 336 -14.04 21.32 18.96
C THR A 336 -14.13 21.28 20.50
N PRO A 337 -14.93 22.12 21.18
CA PRO A 337 -15.07 22.05 22.64
C PRO A 337 -15.72 20.75 23.12
N VAL A 338 -16.65 20.18 22.35
CA VAL A 338 -17.34 18.93 22.69
C VAL A 338 -16.40 17.73 22.59
N LEU A 339 -15.53 17.71 21.57
CA LEU A 339 -14.44 16.72 21.45
C LEU A 339 -13.41 16.88 22.56
N LEU A 340 -13.00 18.10 22.91
CA LEU A 340 -12.05 18.32 24.01
C LEU A 340 -12.60 17.85 25.37
N ALA A 341 -13.90 17.98 25.60
CA ALA A 341 -14.54 17.57 26.85
C ALA A 341 -14.84 16.05 26.94
N ASN A 342 -15.13 15.38 25.82
CA ASN A 342 -15.69 14.01 25.81
C ASN A 342 -14.91 13.00 24.94
N GLY A 343 -13.88 13.44 24.22
CA GLY A 343 -13.10 12.61 23.29
C GLY A 343 -13.98 11.87 22.27
N SER A 344 -13.70 10.59 22.07
CA SER A 344 -14.46 9.69 21.18
C SER A 344 -15.89 9.38 21.66
N SER A 345 -16.24 9.75 22.90
CA SER A 345 -17.60 9.59 23.47
C SER A 345 -18.50 10.83 23.26
N ALA A 346 -17.98 11.88 22.62
CA ALA A 346 -18.74 13.06 22.22
C ALA A 346 -20.00 12.70 21.42
N GLN A 347 -21.09 13.43 21.68
CA GLN A 347 -22.34 13.29 20.93
C GLN A 347 -22.36 14.27 19.74
N PRO A 348 -23.05 13.94 18.62
CA PRO A 348 -23.19 14.85 17.50
C PRO A 348 -23.82 16.18 17.91
N VAL A 349 -23.23 17.29 17.45
CA VAL A 349 -23.74 18.64 17.71
C VAL A 349 -24.92 18.94 16.79
N ALA A 350 -26.01 19.47 17.35
CA ALA A 350 -27.21 19.80 16.59
C ALA A 350 -26.92 20.85 15.50
N GLY A 351 -27.38 20.59 14.27
CA GLY A 351 -27.10 21.41 13.09
C GLY A 351 -25.74 21.15 12.42
N PHE A 352 -24.91 20.29 13.00
CA PHE A 352 -23.62 19.85 12.45
C PHE A 352 -23.45 18.33 12.62
N GLU A 353 -24.53 17.56 12.49
CA GLU A 353 -24.54 16.14 12.87
C GLU A 353 -23.64 15.27 11.97
N ALA A 354 -23.47 15.64 10.71
CA ALA A 354 -22.63 14.91 9.76
C ALA A 354 -21.14 15.20 10.01
N GLU A 355 -20.80 16.49 10.17
CA GLU A 355 -19.48 17.01 10.48
C GLU A 355 -19.01 16.46 11.84
N SER A 356 -19.90 16.45 12.84
CA SER A 356 -19.63 15.89 14.16
C SER A 356 -19.32 14.40 14.07
N LYS A 357 -20.10 13.61 13.32
CA LYS A 357 -19.84 12.17 13.16
C LYS A 357 -18.49 11.89 12.50
N ALA A 358 -18.11 12.67 11.48
CA ALA A 358 -16.79 12.59 10.86
C ALA A 358 -15.69 12.97 11.86
N ALA A 359 -15.83 14.12 12.54
CA ALA A 359 -14.87 14.60 13.53
C ALA A 359 -14.70 13.64 14.73
N ILE A 360 -15.75 12.98 15.19
CA ILE A 360 -15.69 11.93 16.23
C ILE A 360 -14.94 10.70 15.71
N LYS A 361 -15.18 10.27 14.46
CA LYS A 361 -14.41 9.16 13.84
C LYS A 361 -12.92 9.51 13.68
N ALA A 362 -12.61 10.76 13.31
CA ALA A 362 -11.25 11.26 13.22
C ALA A 362 -10.57 11.37 14.60
N PHE A 363 -11.27 11.87 15.63
CA PHE A 363 -10.75 11.88 17.00
C PHE A 363 -10.45 10.45 17.48
N TRP A 364 -11.35 9.49 17.22
CA TRP A 364 -11.11 8.10 17.56
C TRP A 364 -9.85 7.53 16.89
N ASP A 365 -9.58 7.83 15.61
CA ASP A 365 -8.32 7.38 14.99
C ASP A 365 -7.09 8.05 15.64
N ALA A 366 -7.19 9.34 16.03
CA ALA A 366 -6.14 10.05 16.75
C ALA A 366 -5.86 9.42 18.12
N GLU A 367 -6.93 9.04 18.83
CA GLU A 367 -6.89 8.34 20.11
C GLU A 367 -6.26 6.94 19.98
N GLN A 368 -6.59 6.19 18.94
CA GLN A 368 -5.95 4.91 18.65
C GLN A 368 -4.47 5.07 18.26
N ASN A 369 -4.08 6.16 17.60
CA ASN A 369 -2.67 6.49 17.34
C ASN A 369 -1.94 6.87 18.65
N ALA A 370 -2.61 7.59 19.56
CA ALA A 370 -2.08 7.97 20.87
C ALA A 370 -1.97 6.80 21.87
N SER A 371 -2.83 5.78 21.78
CA SER A 371 -2.90 4.71 22.77
C SER A 371 -1.64 3.83 22.83
N ILE A 372 -1.12 3.61 24.04
CA ILE A 372 -0.01 2.69 24.34
C ILE A 372 -0.48 1.24 24.21
N ASN A 373 -1.72 0.95 24.59
CA ASN A 373 -2.33 -0.38 24.50
C ASN A 373 -3.35 -0.44 23.35
N ASN A 374 -2.88 -0.19 22.12
CA ASN A 374 -3.72 -0.32 20.93
C ASN A 374 -4.02 -1.81 20.65
N THR A 375 -5.26 -2.20 20.98
CA THR A 375 -5.78 -3.57 20.89
C THR A 375 -6.29 -3.96 19.50
N SER A 376 -6.03 -3.18 18.43
CA SER A 376 -6.41 -3.55 17.07
C SER A 376 -5.95 -4.98 16.75
N ALA A 377 -6.88 -5.84 16.35
CA ALA A 377 -6.56 -7.19 15.86
C ALA A 377 -5.79 -7.17 14.53
N TYR A 378 -5.82 -6.03 13.83
CA TYR A 378 -5.27 -5.86 12.50
C TYR A 378 -3.95 -5.07 12.51
N ILE A 379 -3.08 -5.41 11.58
CA ILE A 379 -1.84 -4.72 11.24
C ILE A 379 -2.17 -3.64 10.21
N ASP A 380 -1.70 -2.41 10.43
CA ASP A 380 -1.89 -1.32 9.47
C ASP A 380 -1.13 -1.60 8.17
N GLY A 381 -1.75 -1.29 7.03
CA GLY A 381 -1.11 -1.45 5.71
C GLY A 381 -2.08 -1.54 4.52
N PHE A 382 -1.48 -1.77 3.35
CA PHE A 382 -2.16 -2.10 2.11
C PHE A 382 -2.43 -3.61 2.02
N TYR A 383 -3.63 -3.98 1.58
CA TYR A 383 -4.03 -5.37 1.33
C TYR A 383 -4.84 -5.49 0.03
N SER A 384 -4.72 -6.61 -0.67
CA SER A 384 -5.49 -6.91 -1.89
C SER A 384 -6.04 -8.33 -1.86
N SER A 385 -7.33 -8.46 -2.19
CA SER A 385 -8.12 -9.70 -2.09
C SER A 385 -9.22 -9.75 -3.15
N TYR A 386 -9.68 -10.97 -3.43
CA TYR A 386 -10.72 -11.28 -4.43
C TYR A 386 -12.02 -11.69 -3.75
N GLY A 387 -13.15 -11.35 -4.37
CA GLY A 387 -14.47 -11.87 -4.01
C GLY A 387 -14.69 -13.30 -4.53
N THR A 388 -15.92 -13.79 -4.44
CA THR A 388 -16.31 -15.07 -5.04
C THR A 388 -16.29 -14.97 -6.57
N ALA A 389 -15.59 -15.89 -7.21
CA ALA A 389 -15.46 -15.93 -8.66
C ALA A 389 -16.66 -16.57 -9.36
N ARG A 390 -16.93 -16.13 -10.60
CA ARG A 390 -17.97 -16.68 -11.49
C ARG A 390 -17.45 -16.83 -12.92
N SER A 391 -18.21 -17.49 -13.79
CA SER A 391 -17.86 -17.76 -15.20
C SER A 391 -17.57 -16.51 -16.03
N VAL A 392 -18.03 -15.33 -15.59
CA VAL A 392 -17.78 -14.03 -16.22
C VAL A 392 -16.66 -13.22 -15.52
N GLY A 393 -15.84 -13.85 -14.68
CA GLY A 393 -14.73 -13.24 -13.93
C GLY A 393 -15.05 -12.99 -12.45
N VAL A 394 -14.39 -11.99 -11.85
CA VAL A 394 -14.42 -11.76 -10.40
C VAL A 394 -14.32 -10.27 -10.04
N GLU A 395 -14.60 -9.93 -8.79
CA GLU A 395 -14.34 -8.63 -8.18
C GLU A 395 -13.05 -8.66 -7.33
N ARG A 396 -12.29 -7.57 -7.34
CA ARG A 396 -11.13 -7.36 -6.47
C ARG A 396 -11.31 -6.07 -5.67
N ALA A 397 -10.80 -6.04 -4.46
CA ALA A 397 -10.64 -4.82 -3.67
C ALA A 397 -9.17 -4.67 -3.25
N ASP A 398 -8.60 -3.51 -3.55
CA ASP A 398 -7.37 -3.05 -2.92
C ASP A 398 -7.76 -2.09 -1.79
N VAL A 399 -7.25 -2.29 -0.58
CA VAL A 399 -7.67 -1.55 0.62
C VAL A 399 -6.48 -1.03 1.42
N VAL A 400 -6.70 0.06 2.16
CA VAL A 400 -5.82 0.49 3.25
C VAL A 400 -6.56 0.34 4.56
N ILE A 401 -5.97 -0.42 5.48
CA ILE A 401 -6.48 -0.64 6.85
C ILE A 401 -5.57 0.11 7.82
N ARG A 402 -6.17 0.87 8.75
CA ARG A 402 -5.51 1.61 9.84
C ARG A 402 -6.30 1.44 11.13
N ASN A 403 -5.64 1.11 12.24
CA ASN A 403 -6.25 0.91 13.56
C ASN A 403 -7.47 -0.05 13.55
N GLY A 404 -7.52 -0.98 12.59
CA GLY A 404 -8.65 -1.89 12.39
C GLY A 404 -9.87 -1.28 11.71
N ARG A 405 -9.73 -0.14 11.02
CA ARG A 405 -10.73 0.42 10.11
C ARG A 405 -10.22 0.54 8.69
N LEU A 406 -11.15 0.43 7.74
CA LEU A 406 -10.96 0.78 6.34
C LEU A 406 -10.88 2.31 6.21
N VAL A 407 -9.83 2.82 5.58
CA VAL A 407 -9.62 4.27 5.35
C VAL A 407 -9.42 4.65 3.89
N ASP A 408 -9.17 3.66 3.03
CA ASP A 408 -9.15 3.81 1.58
C ASP A 408 -9.52 2.48 0.92
N VAL A 409 -10.20 2.53 -0.22
CA VAL A 409 -10.58 1.35 -1.00
C VAL A 409 -10.70 1.68 -2.48
N LYS A 410 -10.15 0.79 -3.32
CA LYS A 410 -10.33 0.81 -4.76
C LYS A 410 -10.90 -0.52 -5.23
N LEU A 411 -12.04 -0.44 -5.91
CA LEU A 411 -12.84 -1.58 -6.35
C LEU A 411 -12.61 -1.84 -7.85
N TYR A 412 -12.46 -3.10 -8.24
CA TYR A 412 -12.17 -3.53 -9.61
C TYR A 412 -13.13 -4.62 -10.08
N ARG A 413 -13.37 -4.69 -11.40
CA ARG A 413 -14.17 -5.75 -12.03
C ARG A 413 -13.32 -6.44 -13.09
N LEU A 414 -12.83 -7.64 -12.79
CA LEU A 414 -11.87 -8.36 -13.62
C LEU A 414 -12.58 -9.28 -14.62
N GLY A 415 -12.12 -9.31 -15.87
CA GLY A 415 -12.65 -10.22 -16.89
C GLY A 415 -12.37 -11.70 -16.60
N THR A 416 -12.75 -12.59 -17.53
CA THR A 416 -12.37 -14.01 -17.48
C THR A 416 -10.86 -14.22 -17.60
N ASN A 417 -10.12 -13.28 -18.18
CA ASN A 417 -8.65 -13.24 -18.18
C ASN A 417 -8.04 -12.69 -16.86
N LEU A 418 -8.87 -12.34 -15.88
CA LEU A 418 -8.49 -11.71 -14.60
C LEU A 418 -7.72 -10.39 -14.74
N ILE A 419 -7.95 -9.65 -15.83
CA ILE A 419 -7.48 -8.28 -16.03
C ILE A 419 -8.63 -7.31 -15.75
N ASP A 420 -8.35 -6.16 -15.15
CA ASP A 420 -9.37 -5.15 -14.87
C ASP A 420 -9.99 -4.60 -16.15
N ARG A 421 -11.33 -4.57 -16.18
CA ARG A 421 -12.10 -4.02 -17.29
C ARG A 421 -12.21 -2.49 -17.21
N GLY A 422 -12.06 -1.89 -16.04
CA GLY A 422 -12.24 -0.45 -15.83
C GLY A 422 -13.55 0.06 -16.45
N ALA A 423 -13.45 1.08 -17.31
CA ALA A 423 -14.59 1.66 -18.02
C ALA A 423 -15.27 0.71 -19.04
N THR A 424 -14.64 -0.41 -19.41
CA THR A 424 -15.22 -1.43 -20.31
C THR A 424 -16.04 -2.50 -19.57
N ALA A 425 -16.20 -2.38 -18.25
CA ALA A 425 -17.14 -3.18 -17.48
C ALA A 425 -18.61 -2.82 -17.83
N TYR A 426 -19.56 -3.63 -17.36
CA TYR A 426 -20.99 -3.33 -17.53
C TYR A 426 -21.33 -1.95 -16.94
N ALA A 427 -22.13 -1.14 -17.64
CA ALA A 427 -22.35 0.26 -17.31
C ALA A 427 -22.86 0.48 -15.87
N GLU A 428 -23.76 -0.36 -15.38
CA GLU A 428 -24.26 -0.28 -14.00
C GLU A 428 -23.20 -0.65 -12.96
N VAL A 429 -22.27 -1.56 -13.27
CA VAL A 429 -21.11 -1.89 -12.41
C VAL A 429 -20.15 -0.71 -12.34
N VAL A 430 -19.90 -0.01 -13.45
CA VAL A 430 -19.09 1.22 -13.47
C VAL A 430 -19.74 2.31 -12.60
N LYS A 431 -21.05 2.53 -12.74
CA LYS A 431 -21.81 3.48 -11.90
C LYS A 431 -21.82 3.09 -10.42
N ALA A 432 -21.87 1.80 -10.10
CA ALA A 432 -21.96 1.29 -8.73
C ALA A 432 -20.65 1.39 -7.92
N ASN A 433 -19.51 1.54 -8.60
CA ASN A 433 -18.19 1.57 -7.95
C ASN A 433 -18.06 2.69 -6.90
N ALA A 434 -18.44 3.92 -7.26
CA ALA A 434 -18.39 5.08 -6.36
C ALA A 434 -19.34 4.99 -5.14
N PRO A 435 -20.64 4.69 -5.29
CA PRO A 435 -21.53 4.55 -4.12
C PRO A 435 -21.19 3.36 -3.24
N MET A 436 -20.69 2.24 -3.80
CA MET A 436 -20.21 1.11 -2.98
C MET A 436 -18.96 1.48 -2.19
N THR A 437 -18.00 2.17 -2.81
CA THR A 437 -16.81 2.73 -2.14
C THR A 437 -17.21 3.63 -0.97
N ALA A 438 -18.13 4.57 -1.18
CA ALA A 438 -18.64 5.44 -0.11
C ALA A 438 -19.31 4.66 1.02
N LYS A 439 -20.07 3.60 0.71
CA LYS A 439 -20.76 2.76 1.71
C LYS A 439 -19.76 1.98 2.58
N LEU A 440 -18.73 1.39 1.98
CA LEU A 440 -17.66 0.68 2.68
C LEU A 440 -16.85 1.61 3.59
N LEU A 441 -16.47 2.80 3.11
CA LEU A 441 -15.76 3.80 3.91
C LEU A 441 -16.63 4.34 5.05
N ALA A 442 -17.90 4.68 4.79
CA ALA A 442 -18.83 5.13 5.84
C ALA A 442 -19.03 4.08 6.94
N ASN A 443 -19.06 2.78 6.59
CA ASN A 443 -19.06 1.67 7.54
C ASN A 443 -17.70 1.50 8.25
N GLY A 444 -16.59 1.86 7.60
CA GLY A 444 -15.22 1.73 8.12
C GLY A 444 -14.71 0.29 8.12
N SER A 445 -15.38 -0.61 7.40
CA SER A 445 -15.08 -2.03 7.27
C SER A 445 -15.92 -2.64 6.14
N TYR A 446 -15.77 -3.94 5.87
CA TYR A 446 -16.81 -4.73 5.20
C TYR A 446 -18.12 -4.73 6.00
N ILE A 447 -19.25 -4.86 5.29
CA ILE A 447 -20.57 -4.99 5.86
C ILE A 447 -20.76 -6.46 6.29
N ALA A 448 -20.86 -6.71 7.59
CA ALA A 448 -21.14 -8.04 8.13
C ALA A 448 -22.61 -8.43 7.90
N ASN A 449 -22.88 -9.72 7.66
CA ASN A 449 -24.22 -10.24 7.32
C ASN A 449 -24.87 -9.53 6.12
N TYR A 450 -24.05 -9.17 5.13
CA TYR A 450 -24.43 -8.42 3.94
C TYR A 450 -25.70 -8.98 3.26
N ASN A 451 -26.67 -8.11 3.02
CA ASN A 451 -27.94 -8.42 2.36
C ASN A 451 -28.02 -7.70 1.01
N GLU A 452 -27.99 -8.43 -0.10
CA GLU A 452 -27.99 -7.85 -1.46
C GLU A 452 -29.09 -6.82 -1.75
N LYS A 453 -30.26 -6.92 -1.10
CA LYS A 453 -31.40 -6.02 -1.31
C LYS A 453 -31.30 -4.69 -0.55
N VAL A 454 -30.44 -4.63 0.48
CA VAL A 454 -30.27 -3.47 1.38
C VAL A 454 -28.86 -2.87 1.22
N ASP A 455 -27.87 -3.75 1.10
CA ASP A 455 -26.47 -3.43 1.05
C ASP A 455 -25.96 -3.23 -0.39
N GLY A 456 -26.52 -3.98 -1.34
CA GLY A 456 -26.14 -3.90 -2.74
C GLY A 456 -26.59 -2.63 -3.46
N ILE A 457 -25.79 -2.23 -4.46
CA ILE A 457 -26.18 -1.18 -5.40
C ILE A 457 -27.05 -1.78 -6.50
N SER A 458 -28.21 -1.18 -6.75
CA SER A 458 -29.14 -1.62 -7.81
C SER A 458 -28.44 -1.63 -9.18
N GLY A 459 -28.70 -2.66 -9.98
CA GLY A 459 -28.00 -2.92 -11.25
C GLY A 459 -26.61 -3.56 -11.11
N ALA A 460 -26.08 -3.72 -9.89
CA ALA A 460 -24.77 -4.30 -9.62
C ALA A 460 -24.73 -5.06 -8.28
N THR A 461 -25.80 -5.75 -7.90
CA THR A 461 -25.95 -6.42 -6.60
C THR A 461 -24.90 -7.50 -6.35
N GLU A 462 -24.65 -8.37 -7.33
CA GLU A 462 -23.59 -9.39 -7.29
C GLU A 462 -22.21 -8.77 -7.12
N SER A 463 -21.88 -7.74 -7.92
CA SER A 463 -20.58 -7.05 -7.82
C SER A 463 -20.41 -6.34 -6.49
N SER A 464 -21.50 -5.79 -5.94
CA SER A 464 -21.51 -5.19 -4.61
C SER A 464 -21.22 -6.25 -3.53
N HIS A 465 -21.76 -7.46 -3.66
CA HIS A 465 -21.45 -8.58 -2.76
C HIS A 465 -19.99 -9.04 -2.91
N GLY A 466 -19.52 -9.24 -4.14
CA GLY A 466 -18.14 -9.63 -4.44
C GLY A 466 -17.10 -8.62 -3.94
N TRP A 467 -17.37 -7.32 -4.08
CA TRP A 467 -16.53 -6.26 -3.49
C TRP A 467 -16.56 -6.27 -1.96
N ASN A 468 -17.71 -6.46 -1.33
CA ASN A 468 -17.81 -6.56 0.13
C ASN A 468 -16.98 -7.73 0.68
N GLN A 469 -17.09 -8.90 0.04
CA GLN A 469 -16.35 -10.10 0.41
C GLN A 469 -14.83 -9.97 0.12
N ALA A 470 -14.46 -9.25 -0.93
CA ALA A 470 -13.06 -8.91 -1.19
C ALA A 470 -12.46 -8.07 -0.04
N VAL A 471 -13.21 -7.07 0.45
CA VAL A 471 -12.80 -6.28 1.63
C VAL A 471 -12.73 -7.17 2.88
N GLU A 472 -13.73 -8.01 3.15
CA GLU A 472 -13.72 -8.97 4.28
C GLU A 472 -12.48 -9.85 4.28
N ARG A 473 -12.14 -10.46 3.14
CA ARG A 473 -10.94 -11.27 2.97
C ARG A 473 -9.66 -10.44 3.17
N ALA A 474 -9.62 -9.19 2.72
CA ALA A 474 -8.49 -8.29 2.97
C ALA A 474 -8.30 -7.97 4.48
N PHE A 475 -9.38 -7.81 5.25
CA PHE A 475 -9.31 -7.76 6.71
C PHE A 475 -8.77 -9.07 7.30
N GLY A 476 -9.17 -10.22 6.75
CA GLY A 476 -8.59 -11.52 7.10
C GLY A 476 -7.07 -11.60 6.91
N LYS A 477 -6.54 -11.05 5.80
CA LYS A 477 -5.08 -10.94 5.56
C LYS A 477 -4.35 -10.01 6.53
N ALA A 478 -5.07 -9.04 7.09
CA ALA A 478 -4.50 -8.02 7.98
C ALA A 478 -4.38 -8.47 9.45
N LEU A 479 -4.89 -9.63 9.83
CA LEU A 479 -4.87 -10.11 11.22
C LEU A 479 -3.44 -10.30 11.77
N LYS A 480 -3.18 -9.74 12.97
CA LYS A 480 -1.93 -9.96 13.75
C LYS A 480 -1.71 -11.42 14.13
N ALA A 481 -2.81 -12.12 14.43
CA ALA A 481 -2.86 -13.56 14.61
C ALA A 481 -3.66 -14.13 13.45
N PRO A 482 -3.00 -14.66 12.39
CA PRO A 482 -3.70 -15.18 11.22
C PRO A 482 -4.72 -16.26 11.58
N ALA A 483 -5.86 -16.25 10.90
CA ALA A 483 -6.82 -17.35 11.00
C ALA A 483 -6.18 -18.66 10.53
N ALA A 484 -6.58 -19.78 11.13
CA ALA A 484 -6.03 -21.09 10.78
C ALA A 484 -6.23 -21.43 9.29
N GLY A 485 -5.30 -22.21 8.74
CA GLY A 485 -5.26 -22.59 7.34
C GLY A 485 -4.63 -21.56 6.41
N ARG A 486 -4.35 -21.97 5.18
CA ARG A 486 -3.64 -21.25 4.13
C ARG A 486 -4.55 -20.44 3.21
N TYR A 487 -5.74 -20.94 2.94
CA TYR A 487 -6.66 -20.38 1.96
C TYR A 487 -7.97 -19.93 2.61
N PHE A 488 -8.61 -18.93 2.02
CA PHE A 488 -10.01 -18.62 2.27
C PHE A 488 -10.88 -19.67 1.58
N ASP A 489 -12.01 -20.04 2.20
CA ASP A 489 -12.98 -20.93 1.58
C ASP A 489 -13.81 -20.19 0.52
N GLY A 490 -14.34 -20.95 -0.45
CA GLY A 490 -15.25 -20.49 -1.52
C GLY A 490 -14.73 -20.76 -2.93
N LYS A 491 -15.36 -20.12 -3.93
CA LYS A 491 -14.96 -20.22 -5.34
C LYS A 491 -13.97 -19.12 -5.73
N PHE A 492 -12.87 -19.52 -6.36
CA PHE A 492 -11.82 -18.64 -6.86
C PHE A 492 -11.59 -18.89 -8.35
N ALA A 493 -11.18 -17.85 -9.07
CA ALA A 493 -10.77 -17.97 -10.46
C ALA A 493 -9.24 -17.97 -10.56
N GLY A 494 -8.70 -18.67 -11.54
CA GLY A 494 -7.30 -18.59 -11.93
C GLY A 494 -7.12 -18.74 -13.43
N VAL A 495 -6.08 -18.12 -13.97
CA VAL A 495 -5.78 -18.08 -15.41
C VAL A 495 -4.27 -18.25 -15.59
N ASP A 496 -3.84 -18.95 -16.64
CA ASP A 496 -2.41 -19.03 -16.97
C ASP A 496 -1.92 -17.73 -17.65
N ASN A 497 -0.62 -17.47 -17.59
CA ASN A 497 -0.05 -16.23 -18.11
C ASN A 497 -0.25 -16.01 -19.63
N ALA A 498 -0.57 -17.05 -20.40
CA ALA A 498 -0.84 -16.96 -21.84
C ALA A 498 -2.34 -17.00 -22.18
N SER A 499 -3.23 -16.99 -21.20
CA SER A 499 -4.70 -17.07 -21.38
C SER A 499 -5.11 -18.21 -22.32
N ARG A 500 -4.66 -19.43 -22.02
CA ARG A 500 -5.09 -20.69 -22.65
C ARG A 500 -6.17 -21.40 -21.84
N ILE A 501 -6.11 -21.29 -20.51
CA ILE A 501 -7.04 -21.91 -19.58
C ILE A 501 -7.57 -20.87 -18.57
N PHE A 502 -8.88 -20.83 -18.42
CA PHE A 502 -9.58 -20.26 -17.26
C PHE A 502 -10.06 -21.39 -16.37
N MET A 503 -9.96 -21.21 -15.06
CA MET A 503 -10.35 -22.21 -14.07
C MET A 503 -11.15 -21.57 -12.96
N LEU A 504 -12.31 -22.14 -12.65
CA LEU A 504 -13.00 -21.93 -11.37
C LEU A 504 -12.63 -23.08 -10.44
N VAL A 505 -12.22 -22.75 -9.22
CA VAL A 505 -11.72 -23.68 -8.21
C VAL A 505 -12.52 -23.47 -6.93
N ASP A 506 -13.18 -24.54 -6.47
CA ASP A 506 -13.78 -24.61 -5.14
C ASP A 506 -12.70 -24.99 -4.14
N VAL A 507 -12.53 -24.15 -3.11
CA VAL A 507 -11.60 -24.39 -2.00
C VAL A 507 -12.40 -24.48 -0.70
N ALA A 508 -12.14 -25.51 0.09
CA ALA A 508 -12.71 -25.68 1.43
C ALA A 508 -11.70 -26.39 2.35
N ALA A 509 -11.48 -25.86 3.56
CA ALA A 509 -10.58 -26.44 4.55
C ALA A 509 -9.16 -26.72 4.01
N ASP A 510 -8.61 -25.74 3.29
CA ASP A 510 -7.33 -25.78 2.55
C ASP A 510 -7.22 -26.82 1.41
N GLN A 511 -8.29 -27.54 1.09
CA GLN A 511 -8.33 -28.51 -0.01
C GLN A 511 -9.07 -27.95 -1.22
N VAL A 512 -8.65 -28.35 -2.42
CA VAL A 512 -9.42 -28.16 -3.64
C VAL A 512 -10.51 -29.23 -3.70
N THR A 513 -11.77 -28.82 -3.71
CA THR A 513 -12.93 -29.72 -3.65
C THR A 513 -13.71 -29.80 -4.96
N GLY A 514 -13.43 -28.90 -5.91
CA GLY A 514 -14.07 -28.85 -7.22
C GLY A 514 -13.28 -27.99 -8.19
N ILE A 515 -13.30 -28.37 -9.47
CA ILE A 515 -12.65 -27.64 -10.56
C ILE A 515 -13.63 -27.60 -11.75
N LYS A 516 -13.81 -26.42 -12.34
CA LYS A 516 -14.39 -26.23 -13.67
C LYS A 516 -13.36 -25.52 -14.55
N LEU A 517 -12.82 -26.27 -15.51
CA LEU A 517 -11.81 -25.82 -16.46
C LEU A 517 -12.50 -25.43 -17.77
N SER A 518 -12.13 -24.27 -18.32
CA SER A 518 -12.57 -23.76 -19.63
C SER A 518 -11.35 -23.38 -20.48
N LEU A 519 -11.41 -23.69 -21.77
CA LEU A 519 -10.35 -23.31 -22.73
C LEU A 519 -10.64 -21.94 -23.34
N PHE A 520 -9.58 -21.17 -23.61
CA PHE A 520 -9.67 -19.98 -24.44
C PHE A 520 -9.51 -20.31 -25.93
N GLY A 521 -10.25 -19.59 -26.77
CA GLY A 521 -10.10 -19.57 -28.22
C GLY A 521 -8.99 -18.62 -28.68
N THR A 522 -8.67 -18.65 -29.96
CA THR A 522 -7.67 -17.77 -30.58
C THR A 522 -8.10 -16.29 -30.62
N ASP A 523 -9.37 -16.00 -30.36
CA ASP A 523 -9.93 -14.66 -30.20
C ASP A 523 -9.79 -14.11 -28.76
N GLY A 524 -9.22 -14.89 -27.83
CA GLY A 524 -9.08 -14.52 -26.43
C GLY A 524 -10.39 -14.61 -25.62
N LYS A 525 -11.44 -15.23 -26.16
CA LYS A 525 -12.67 -15.54 -25.42
C LYS A 525 -12.67 -16.99 -24.95
N LEU A 526 -13.57 -17.34 -24.02
CA LEU A 526 -13.76 -18.74 -23.62
C LEU A 526 -14.53 -19.49 -24.72
N ILE A 527 -14.06 -20.68 -25.07
CA ILE A 527 -14.80 -21.61 -25.91
C ILE A 527 -15.95 -22.17 -25.05
N ALA A 528 -17.18 -22.05 -25.55
CA ALA A 528 -18.35 -22.59 -24.87
C ALA A 528 -18.31 -24.14 -24.85
N ASP A 529 -18.82 -24.76 -23.78
CA ASP A 529 -18.72 -26.22 -23.55
C ASP A 529 -19.34 -27.05 -24.70
N ASP A 530 -20.40 -26.56 -25.31
CA ASP A 530 -21.06 -27.17 -26.47
C ASP A 530 -20.19 -27.15 -27.73
N LYS A 531 -19.37 -26.09 -27.89
CA LYS A 531 -18.47 -25.84 -29.03
C LYS A 531 -17.08 -26.47 -28.90
N LEU A 532 -16.74 -27.08 -27.76
CA LEU A 532 -15.51 -27.87 -27.61
C LEU A 532 -15.55 -29.12 -28.50
N THR A 533 -14.43 -29.45 -29.15
CA THR A 533 -14.28 -30.71 -29.90
C THR A 533 -14.28 -31.93 -28.97
N ALA A 534 -14.41 -33.14 -29.51
CA ALA A 534 -14.38 -34.36 -28.70
C ALA A 534 -13.04 -34.52 -27.95
N GLU A 535 -11.93 -34.24 -28.63
CA GLU A 535 -10.57 -34.30 -28.09
C GLU A 535 -10.36 -33.26 -26.99
N GLN A 536 -10.90 -32.04 -27.19
CA GLN A 536 -10.89 -31.00 -26.17
C GLN A 536 -11.70 -31.39 -24.94
N LYS A 537 -12.89 -31.99 -25.11
CA LYS A 537 -13.71 -32.47 -23.98
C LYS A 537 -12.97 -33.54 -23.17
N THR A 538 -12.41 -34.56 -23.82
CA THR A 538 -11.58 -35.59 -23.16
C THR A 538 -10.37 -34.99 -22.44
N LEU A 539 -9.67 -34.02 -23.05
CA LEU A 539 -8.54 -33.35 -22.41
C LEU A 539 -8.97 -32.54 -21.17
N VAL A 540 -10.09 -31.80 -21.26
CA VAL A 540 -10.65 -31.03 -20.15
C VAL A 540 -11.03 -31.95 -18.98
N GLU A 541 -11.66 -33.09 -19.27
CA GLU A 541 -12.00 -34.12 -18.28
C GLU A 541 -10.75 -34.71 -17.61
N GLN A 542 -9.75 -35.13 -18.41
CA GLN A 542 -8.50 -35.70 -17.93
C GLN A 542 -7.71 -34.73 -17.04
N LEU A 543 -7.57 -33.46 -17.48
CA LEU A 543 -6.90 -32.42 -16.69
C LEU A 543 -7.68 -32.12 -15.41
N THR A 544 -9.01 -32.01 -15.48
CA THR A 544 -9.85 -31.73 -14.30
C THR A 544 -9.72 -32.83 -13.25
N ALA A 545 -9.81 -34.11 -13.65
CA ALA A 545 -9.65 -35.24 -12.75
C ALA A 545 -8.23 -35.31 -12.15
N GLY A 546 -7.19 -35.15 -12.98
CA GLY A 546 -5.80 -35.18 -12.51
C GLY A 546 -5.43 -34.02 -11.59
N LEU A 547 -5.99 -32.83 -11.80
CA LEU A 547 -5.81 -31.68 -10.90
C LEU A 547 -6.56 -31.85 -9.57
N LEU A 548 -7.72 -32.51 -9.56
CA LEU A 548 -8.43 -32.83 -8.31
C LEU A 548 -7.69 -33.86 -7.46
N ASP A 549 -7.08 -34.87 -8.08
CA ASP A 549 -6.37 -35.96 -7.40
C ASP A 549 -4.90 -35.61 -7.03
N LYS A 550 -4.20 -34.84 -7.87
CA LYS A 550 -2.76 -34.54 -7.71
C LYS A 550 -2.43 -33.05 -7.60
N GLY A 551 -3.42 -32.16 -7.70
CA GLY A 551 -3.18 -30.72 -7.73
C GLY A 551 -2.19 -30.33 -8.82
N VAL A 552 -1.30 -29.40 -8.51
CA VAL A 552 -0.23 -28.97 -9.44
C VAL A 552 0.84 -30.04 -9.71
N GLN A 553 0.77 -31.22 -9.09
CA GLN A 553 1.68 -32.35 -9.35
C GLN A 553 1.14 -33.33 -10.41
N ILE A 554 0.08 -32.97 -11.13
CA ILE A 554 -0.39 -33.70 -12.30
C ILE A 554 0.75 -33.87 -13.33
N ALA A 555 0.96 -35.12 -13.77
CA ALA A 555 1.91 -35.45 -14.84
C ALA A 555 1.47 -34.85 -16.18
N ASP A 556 2.41 -34.63 -17.10
CA ASP A 556 2.10 -34.11 -18.43
C ASP A 556 1.24 -35.09 -19.22
N VAL A 557 0.16 -34.58 -19.82
CA VAL A 557 -0.63 -35.31 -20.80
C VAL A 557 0.15 -35.30 -22.12
N THR A 558 0.52 -36.48 -22.62
CA THR A 558 1.34 -36.65 -23.83
C THR A 558 0.73 -35.92 -25.04
N GLY A 559 1.53 -35.06 -25.68
CA GLY A 559 1.10 -34.21 -26.79
C GLY A 559 0.27 -32.99 -26.39
N GLN A 560 0.07 -32.77 -25.09
CA GLN A 560 -0.68 -31.65 -24.49
C GLN A 560 0.08 -31.04 -23.31
N GLU A 561 1.42 -31.10 -23.34
CA GLU A 561 2.33 -30.62 -22.29
C GLU A 561 2.10 -29.13 -22.01
N ALA A 562 1.91 -28.33 -23.06
CA ALA A 562 1.66 -26.89 -22.97
C ALA A 562 0.32 -26.54 -22.29
N LEU A 563 -0.74 -27.33 -22.55
CA LEU A 563 -2.03 -27.16 -21.87
C LEU A 563 -1.99 -27.71 -20.44
N THR A 564 -1.24 -28.78 -20.18
CA THR A 564 -1.04 -29.29 -18.82
C THR A 564 -0.28 -28.26 -17.96
N ALA A 565 0.77 -27.64 -18.51
CA ALA A 565 1.49 -26.55 -17.86
C ALA A 565 0.59 -25.31 -17.61
N ALA A 566 -0.25 -24.94 -18.58
CA ALA A 566 -1.25 -23.89 -18.39
C ALA A 566 -2.26 -24.25 -17.28
N ALA A 567 -2.71 -25.50 -17.20
CA ALA A 567 -3.65 -25.96 -16.19
C ALA A 567 -3.06 -25.89 -14.77
N ARG A 568 -1.78 -26.31 -14.61
CA ARG A 568 -1.02 -26.13 -13.36
C ARG A 568 -0.85 -24.66 -12.98
N ALA A 569 -0.58 -23.79 -13.95
CA ALA A 569 -0.44 -22.35 -13.73
C ALA A 569 -1.78 -21.70 -13.31
N ALA A 570 -2.89 -22.02 -13.99
CA ALA A 570 -4.22 -21.53 -13.65
C ALA A 570 -4.66 -21.99 -12.25
N LEU A 571 -4.40 -23.24 -11.87
CA LEU A 571 -4.66 -23.71 -10.49
C LEU A 571 -3.80 -22.95 -9.46
N THR A 572 -2.52 -22.71 -9.76
CA THR A 572 -1.62 -21.95 -8.89
C THR A 572 -2.10 -20.51 -8.70
N ASP A 573 -2.57 -19.86 -9.77
CA ASP A 573 -3.13 -18.51 -9.75
C ASP A 573 -4.44 -18.46 -8.92
N ALA A 574 -5.33 -19.45 -9.08
CA ALA A 574 -6.55 -19.57 -8.27
C ALA A 574 -6.26 -19.74 -6.78
N LEU A 575 -5.30 -20.60 -6.41
CA LEU A 575 -4.87 -20.79 -5.03
C LEU A 575 -4.17 -19.55 -4.46
N THR A 576 -3.48 -18.77 -5.30
CA THR A 576 -2.89 -17.50 -4.86
C THR A 576 -3.96 -16.43 -4.63
N ASN A 577 -4.98 -16.36 -5.49
CA ASN A 577 -6.18 -15.54 -5.28
C ASN A 577 -6.97 -15.94 -4.01
N ALA A 578 -6.90 -17.22 -3.63
CA ALA A 578 -7.46 -17.77 -2.39
C ALA A 578 -6.59 -17.58 -1.14
N SER A 579 -5.32 -17.20 -1.29
CA SER A 579 -4.36 -17.13 -0.18
C SER A 579 -4.78 -16.14 0.91
N LYS A 580 -4.60 -16.55 2.18
CA LYS A 580 -4.69 -15.68 3.36
C LYS A 580 -3.47 -14.77 3.53
N GLU A 581 -2.42 -14.97 2.74
CA GLU A 581 -1.22 -14.12 2.75
C GLU A 581 -1.33 -12.95 1.76
N GLN A 582 -0.64 -11.86 2.07
CA GLN A 582 -0.50 -10.69 1.19
C GLN A 582 0.70 -10.89 0.26
N GLY A 583 0.48 -10.82 -1.05
CA GLY A 583 1.55 -10.87 -2.05
C GLY A 583 2.48 -9.66 -1.97
N ALA A 584 3.74 -9.84 -2.39
CA ALA A 584 4.78 -8.81 -2.34
C ALA A 584 4.57 -7.65 -3.35
N TYR A 585 3.74 -7.87 -4.37
CA TYR A 585 3.48 -6.92 -5.46
C TYR A 585 1.99 -6.59 -5.56
N LYS A 586 1.70 -5.35 -5.97
CA LYS A 586 0.39 -4.82 -6.33
C LYS A 586 0.03 -5.31 -7.73
N ASP A 587 -1.23 -5.64 -7.94
CA ASP A 587 -1.73 -6.13 -9.23
C ASP A 587 -2.22 -4.99 -10.13
N GLY A 588 -1.75 -4.98 -11.38
CA GLY A 588 -2.05 -3.93 -12.35
C GLY A 588 -1.01 -3.84 -13.47
N THR A 589 -1.12 -2.83 -14.33
CA THR A 589 -0.15 -2.56 -15.40
C THR A 589 0.79 -1.43 -14.98
N PHE A 590 2.09 -1.68 -15.05
CA PHE A 590 3.16 -0.79 -14.64
C PHE A 590 4.04 -0.42 -15.84
N THR A 591 4.04 0.87 -16.20
CA THR A 591 4.93 1.41 -17.25
C THR A 591 6.29 1.78 -16.66
N ALA A 592 7.35 1.26 -17.27
CA ALA A 592 8.72 1.59 -16.94
C ALA A 592 9.61 1.63 -18.19
N TYR A 593 10.82 2.15 -18.01
CA TYR A 593 11.76 2.42 -19.08
C TYR A 593 13.15 1.87 -18.75
N GLY A 594 13.86 1.41 -19.77
CA GLY A 594 15.29 1.12 -19.71
C GLY A 594 16.11 2.41 -19.66
N ASP A 595 17.43 2.26 -19.63
CA ASP A 595 18.31 3.44 -19.68
C ASP A 595 18.26 4.12 -21.06
N ALA A 596 18.11 5.44 -21.00
CA ALA A 596 18.03 6.30 -22.16
C ALA A 596 19.42 6.75 -22.64
N TYR A 597 19.49 7.06 -23.93
CA TYR A 597 20.65 7.67 -24.60
C TYR A 597 20.17 8.65 -25.67
N ASP A 598 21.08 9.22 -26.46
CA ASP A 598 20.80 10.31 -27.41
C ASP A 598 19.85 9.97 -28.58
N LYS A 599 19.36 8.71 -28.65
CA LYS A 599 18.33 8.25 -29.59
C LYS A 599 17.02 7.82 -28.89
N GLY A 600 16.84 8.13 -27.61
CA GLY A 600 15.65 7.77 -26.82
C GLY A 600 15.86 6.59 -25.87
N THR A 601 14.81 5.84 -25.58
CA THR A 601 14.85 4.68 -24.66
C THR A 601 13.98 3.51 -25.13
N ASN A 602 14.00 2.42 -24.36
CA ASN A 602 13.14 1.25 -24.49
C ASN A 602 12.08 1.29 -23.38
N LYS A 603 10.82 0.97 -23.72
CA LYS A 603 9.66 0.99 -22.83
C LYS A 603 9.14 -0.44 -22.62
N ALA A 604 8.73 -0.74 -21.39
CA ALA A 604 7.94 -1.91 -21.07
C ALA A 604 6.67 -1.49 -20.29
N ASP A 605 5.51 -1.92 -20.78
CA ASP A 605 4.26 -1.93 -20.01
C ASP A 605 4.03 -3.36 -19.52
N VAL A 606 4.18 -3.59 -18.21
CA VAL A 606 4.14 -4.93 -17.61
C VAL A 606 2.86 -5.08 -16.80
N THR A 607 1.98 -6.02 -17.16
CA THR A 607 0.81 -6.37 -16.33
C THR A 607 1.19 -7.49 -15.37
N LEU A 608 1.08 -7.20 -14.07
CA LEU A 608 1.30 -8.13 -12.99
C LEU A 608 -0.03 -8.62 -12.41
N ARG A 609 -0.14 -9.94 -12.23
CA ARG A 609 -1.15 -10.59 -11.39
C ARG A 609 -0.45 -11.54 -10.43
N ASN A 610 -0.68 -11.44 -9.12
CA ASN A 610 0.00 -12.25 -8.11
C ASN A 610 1.54 -12.24 -8.22
N GLY A 611 2.13 -11.12 -8.66
CA GLY A 611 3.56 -11.01 -8.96
C GLY A 611 4.05 -11.78 -10.19
N LYS A 612 3.17 -12.38 -10.99
CA LYS A 612 3.48 -13.01 -12.28
C LYS A 612 3.21 -12.04 -13.44
N ILE A 613 4.05 -12.10 -14.47
CA ILE A 613 3.85 -11.35 -15.72
C ILE A 613 2.76 -12.05 -16.53
N VAL A 614 1.60 -11.41 -16.67
CA VAL A 614 0.45 -11.93 -17.45
C VAL A 614 0.21 -11.16 -18.74
N ASN A 615 0.87 -10.02 -18.91
CA ASN A 615 1.02 -9.35 -20.20
C ASN A 615 2.30 -8.50 -20.18
N VAL A 616 2.93 -8.31 -21.34
CA VAL A 616 4.03 -7.38 -21.51
C VAL A 616 4.02 -6.77 -22.91
N ALA A 617 3.98 -5.45 -22.99
CA ALA A 617 4.15 -4.72 -24.23
C ALA A 617 5.52 -4.03 -24.23
N LEU A 618 6.38 -4.41 -25.18
CA LEU A 618 7.73 -3.89 -25.34
C LEU A 618 7.78 -2.97 -26.57
N SER A 619 8.38 -1.79 -26.43
CA SER A 619 8.56 -0.86 -27.57
C SER A 619 9.83 0.00 -27.45
N ARG A 620 10.26 0.59 -28.57
CA ARG A 620 11.42 1.48 -28.65
C ARG A 620 10.91 2.90 -28.93
N VAL A 621 11.09 3.82 -27.99
CA VAL A 621 10.57 5.19 -28.07
C VAL A 621 11.67 6.21 -28.38
N GLY A 622 11.43 7.13 -29.30
CA GLY A 622 12.39 8.16 -29.73
C GLY A 622 12.67 9.22 -28.66
N MET A 623 13.49 10.23 -29.00
CA MET A 623 13.74 11.39 -28.13
C MET A 623 12.46 12.18 -27.82
N ASN A 624 11.45 12.13 -28.69
CA ASN A 624 10.12 12.70 -28.49
C ASN A 624 9.15 11.81 -27.68
N MET A 625 9.63 10.69 -27.10
CA MET A 625 8.85 9.67 -26.39
C MET A 625 7.71 9.03 -27.23
N VAL A 626 7.79 9.10 -28.55
CA VAL A 626 6.88 8.40 -29.47
C VAL A 626 7.47 7.04 -29.85
N ASP A 627 6.63 6.01 -29.90
CA ASP A 627 7.03 4.68 -30.39
C ASP A 627 7.51 4.78 -31.85
N LEU A 628 8.71 4.28 -32.10
CA LEU A 628 9.31 4.29 -33.42
C LEU A 628 8.68 3.23 -34.34
N GLY A 629 8.17 2.11 -33.81
CA GLY A 629 7.64 1.01 -34.59
C GLY A 629 8.57 0.58 -35.74
N LYS A 630 8.12 0.76 -36.99
CA LYS A 630 8.89 0.48 -38.21
C LYS A 630 10.14 1.36 -38.40
N ASN A 631 10.24 2.47 -37.68
CA ASN A 631 11.40 3.38 -37.69
C ASN A 631 12.47 3.00 -36.64
N ALA A 632 12.24 1.95 -35.83
CA ALA A 632 13.29 1.38 -34.97
C ALA A 632 14.34 0.62 -35.80
N TYR A 633 15.50 0.34 -35.22
CA TYR A 633 16.52 -0.51 -35.86
C TYR A 633 15.94 -1.88 -36.25
N ALA A 634 16.32 -2.42 -37.40
CA ALA A 634 15.73 -3.65 -37.95
C ALA A 634 15.90 -4.87 -37.04
N GLU A 635 17.02 -4.92 -36.31
CA GLU A 635 17.35 -5.92 -35.31
C GLU A 635 16.42 -5.81 -34.10
N VAL A 636 16.12 -4.57 -33.66
CA VAL A 636 15.17 -4.32 -32.56
C VAL A 636 13.75 -4.71 -32.97
N GLN A 637 13.33 -4.39 -34.20
CA GLN A 637 12.02 -4.82 -34.73
C GLN A 637 11.87 -6.35 -34.72
N LYS A 638 12.93 -7.09 -35.04
CA LYS A 638 12.96 -8.57 -34.96
C LYS A 638 13.01 -9.08 -33.52
N ALA A 639 13.73 -8.39 -32.64
CA ALA A 639 13.92 -8.79 -31.25
C ALA A 639 12.68 -8.58 -30.36
N LEU A 640 11.91 -7.51 -30.57
CA LEU A 640 10.73 -7.20 -29.74
C LEU A 640 9.73 -8.36 -29.60
N PRO A 641 9.22 -9.01 -30.67
CA PRO A 641 8.29 -10.13 -30.54
C PRO A 641 8.92 -11.37 -29.86
N GLN A 642 10.22 -11.61 -30.09
CA GLN A 642 10.96 -12.71 -29.45
C GLN A 642 11.06 -12.47 -27.93
N LEU A 643 11.51 -11.28 -27.53
CA LEU A 643 11.63 -10.87 -26.12
C LEU A 643 10.26 -10.87 -25.42
N THR A 644 9.19 -10.40 -26.07
CA THR A 644 7.83 -10.46 -25.52
C THR A 644 7.43 -11.91 -25.21
N ALA A 645 7.63 -12.84 -26.14
CA ALA A 645 7.33 -14.26 -25.92
C ALA A 645 8.19 -14.87 -24.79
N SER A 646 9.51 -14.60 -24.79
CA SER A 646 10.42 -15.09 -23.76
C SER A 646 10.13 -14.50 -22.37
N PHE A 647 9.74 -13.23 -22.28
CA PHE A 647 9.41 -12.57 -21.00
C PHE A 647 8.09 -13.09 -20.42
N LEU A 648 7.08 -13.35 -21.26
CA LEU A 648 5.85 -14.02 -20.84
C LEU A 648 6.11 -15.46 -20.36
N ALA A 649 6.95 -16.20 -21.06
CA ALA A 649 7.34 -17.56 -20.69
C ALA A 649 8.15 -17.59 -19.36
N ALA A 650 9.04 -16.62 -19.14
CA ALA A 650 9.77 -16.46 -17.89
C ALA A 650 8.86 -16.04 -16.72
N GLY A 651 7.82 -15.26 -16.99
CA GLY A 651 6.66 -15.02 -16.10
C GLY A 651 6.96 -14.35 -14.76
N THR A 652 8.20 -13.94 -14.49
CA THR A 652 8.70 -13.50 -13.17
C THR A 652 9.81 -12.45 -13.33
N ARG A 653 10.02 -11.64 -12.29
CA ARG A 653 11.06 -10.60 -12.23
C ARG A 653 12.45 -11.20 -12.48
N GLU A 654 12.77 -12.28 -11.76
CA GLU A 654 14.05 -12.98 -11.78
C GLU A 654 14.24 -13.75 -13.10
N GLY A 655 13.20 -14.44 -13.56
CA GLY A 655 13.24 -15.20 -14.81
C GLY A 655 13.53 -14.31 -16.03
N VAL A 656 12.96 -13.11 -16.09
CA VAL A 656 13.24 -12.15 -17.17
C VAL A 656 14.71 -11.73 -17.21
N GLN A 657 15.40 -11.67 -16.06
CA GLN A 657 16.84 -11.36 -16.05
C GLN A 657 17.68 -12.49 -16.69
N GLN A 658 17.21 -13.74 -16.63
CA GLN A 658 17.87 -14.92 -17.21
C GLN A 658 17.58 -15.15 -18.70
N VAL A 659 16.60 -14.47 -19.30
CA VAL A 659 16.28 -14.58 -20.74
C VAL A 659 17.47 -14.11 -21.58
N ASP A 660 17.91 -14.89 -22.57
CA ASP A 660 19.04 -14.47 -23.41
C ASP A 660 18.78 -13.18 -24.18
N ALA A 661 19.84 -12.39 -24.38
CA ALA A 661 19.76 -11.18 -25.19
C ALA A 661 19.76 -11.52 -26.68
N VAL A 662 18.88 -10.90 -27.45
CA VAL A 662 18.78 -11.16 -28.90
C VAL A 662 19.99 -10.56 -29.62
N SER A 663 20.68 -11.37 -30.42
CA SER A 663 21.84 -10.94 -31.21
C SER A 663 21.49 -9.79 -32.16
N GLY A 664 22.39 -8.80 -32.28
CA GLY A 664 22.12 -7.53 -32.98
C GLY A 664 21.27 -6.53 -32.19
N ALA A 665 20.57 -6.94 -31.13
CA ALA A 665 19.71 -6.09 -30.30
C ALA A 665 20.10 -6.11 -28.81
N THR A 666 21.32 -6.53 -28.46
CA THR A 666 21.78 -6.78 -27.08
C THR A 666 21.53 -5.62 -26.11
N SER A 667 21.84 -4.38 -26.52
CA SER A 667 21.61 -3.19 -25.70
C SER A 667 20.11 -2.96 -25.43
N SER A 668 19.25 -3.11 -26.44
CA SER A 668 17.79 -2.99 -26.25
C SER A 668 17.23 -4.15 -25.43
N SER A 669 17.74 -5.37 -25.57
CA SER A 669 17.35 -6.52 -24.74
C SER A 669 17.62 -6.23 -23.25
N ASN A 670 18.82 -5.75 -22.92
CA ASN A 670 19.18 -5.41 -21.54
C ASN A 670 18.39 -4.22 -21.01
N ALA A 671 18.14 -3.19 -21.83
CA ALA A 671 17.30 -2.06 -21.45
C ALA A 671 15.83 -2.48 -21.19
N LEU A 672 15.28 -3.42 -21.95
CA LEU A 672 13.93 -3.96 -21.74
C LEU A 672 13.86 -4.85 -20.48
N LYS A 673 14.90 -5.64 -20.16
CA LYS A 673 15.01 -6.35 -18.87
C LYS A 673 15.01 -5.39 -17.68
N ALA A 674 15.77 -4.29 -17.78
CA ALA A 674 15.82 -3.24 -16.76
C ALA A 674 14.47 -2.51 -16.63
N ALA A 675 13.76 -2.30 -17.75
CA ALA A 675 12.40 -1.77 -17.71
C ALA A 675 11.45 -2.70 -16.94
N VAL A 676 11.51 -4.02 -17.17
CA VAL A 676 10.70 -4.99 -16.41
C VAL A 676 11.06 -5.00 -14.92
N ASP A 677 12.35 -4.96 -14.55
CA ASP A 677 12.76 -4.87 -13.14
C ASP A 677 12.20 -3.60 -12.45
N ARG A 678 12.27 -2.46 -13.14
CA ARG A 678 11.70 -1.19 -12.68
C ARG A 678 10.17 -1.23 -12.58
N ALA A 679 9.49 -1.93 -13.49
CA ALA A 679 8.04 -2.14 -13.41
C ALA A 679 7.65 -2.94 -12.15
N TYR A 680 8.39 -4.01 -11.83
CA TYR A 680 8.25 -4.72 -10.55
C TYR A 680 8.56 -3.82 -9.35
N GLY A 681 9.58 -2.97 -9.43
CA GLY A 681 9.91 -2.01 -8.38
C GLY A 681 8.78 -1.02 -8.06
N LYS A 682 8.02 -0.57 -9.07
CA LYS A 682 6.81 0.27 -8.90
C LYS A 682 5.63 -0.49 -8.29
N ALA A 683 5.63 -1.82 -8.44
CA ALA A 683 4.58 -2.69 -7.94
C ALA A 683 4.79 -3.12 -6.48
N GLU A 684 5.97 -2.92 -5.88
CA GLU A 684 6.27 -3.36 -4.51
C GLU A 684 5.20 -2.87 -3.50
N VAL A 685 4.66 -3.79 -2.69
CA VAL A 685 3.75 -3.46 -1.57
C VAL A 685 4.55 -2.89 -0.39
N VAL A 686 5.72 -3.46 -0.12
CA VAL A 686 6.69 -2.99 0.87
C VAL A 686 7.96 -2.56 0.14
N GLU A 687 8.14 -1.25 -0.03
CA GLU A 687 9.21 -0.69 -0.87
C GLU A 687 10.61 -0.89 -0.26
N ALA A 688 11.45 -1.68 -0.92
CA ALA A 688 12.80 -1.95 -0.43
C ALA A 688 13.64 -0.65 -0.39
N GLY A 689 13.97 -0.20 0.82
CA GLY A 689 14.75 1.03 1.08
C GLY A 689 14.00 2.34 0.81
N LYS A 690 12.76 2.27 0.31
CA LYS A 690 11.87 3.41 0.00
C LYS A 690 12.56 4.54 -0.77
N ALA A 691 13.27 4.12 -1.83
CA ALA A 691 13.94 5.00 -2.76
C ALA A 691 12.92 5.84 -3.55
N ALA A 692 13.19 7.13 -3.73
CA ALA A 692 12.35 8.02 -4.53
C ALA A 692 12.43 7.70 -6.04
N TYR A 693 13.62 7.40 -6.55
CA TYR A 693 13.86 7.17 -7.98
C TYR A 693 14.71 5.93 -8.19
N PHE A 694 14.50 5.23 -9.31
CA PHE A 694 15.42 4.21 -9.80
C PHE A 694 16.74 4.83 -10.25
N ASN A 695 17.86 4.14 -10.03
CA ASN A 695 19.13 4.52 -10.64
C ASN A 695 19.09 4.23 -12.14
N GLY A 696 19.71 5.11 -12.93
CA GLY A 696 19.72 5.02 -14.39
C GLY A 696 19.61 6.37 -15.07
N THR A 697 19.37 6.34 -16.37
CA THR A 697 19.18 7.55 -17.20
C THR A 697 17.80 7.53 -17.82
N PHE A 698 17.01 8.57 -17.59
CA PHE A 698 15.60 8.65 -17.97
C PHE A 698 15.35 9.88 -18.83
N ILE A 699 14.48 9.77 -19.83
CA ILE A 699 14.07 10.92 -20.63
C ILE A 699 12.61 11.28 -20.36
N GLY A 700 12.35 12.58 -20.41
CA GLY A 700 11.02 13.17 -20.44
C GLY A 700 10.96 14.26 -21.49
N VAL A 701 9.74 14.61 -21.90
CA VAL A 701 9.50 15.59 -22.96
C VAL A 701 8.44 16.59 -22.52
N SER A 702 8.51 17.81 -23.06
CA SER A 702 7.46 18.82 -22.94
C SER A 702 6.15 18.32 -23.57
N THR A 703 5.02 18.92 -23.18
CA THR A 703 3.70 18.52 -23.68
C THR A 703 3.59 18.63 -25.20
N ASP A 704 4.25 19.64 -25.79
CA ASP A 704 4.35 19.86 -27.25
C ASP A 704 5.45 19.03 -27.94
N LYS A 705 6.22 18.24 -27.17
CA LYS A 705 7.35 17.41 -27.62
C LYS A 705 8.50 18.18 -28.29
N THR A 706 8.60 19.49 -28.09
CA THR A 706 9.70 20.32 -28.62
C THR A 706 10.96 20.33 -27.75
N VAL A 707 10.85 19.98 -26.46
CA VAL A 707 11.97 19.89 -25.53
C VAL A 707 12.03 18.50 -24.92
N ASN A 708 13.19 17.86 -24.98
CA ASN A 708 13.53 16.67 -24.23
C ASN A 708 14.53 17.02 -23.14
N VAL A 709 14.36 16.44 -21.94
CA VAL A 709 15.39 16.46 -20.91
C VAL A 709 15.68 15.04 -20.45
N MET A 710 16.96 14.70 -20.51
CA MET A 710 17.54 13.46 -20.03
C MET A 710 18.07 13.69 -18.61
N VAL A 711 17.53 12.97 -17.63
CA VAL A 711 17.90 13.04 -16.21
C VAL A 711 18.66 11.78 -15.82
N THR A 712 19.88 11.93 -15.31
CA THR A 712 20.64 10.82 -14.71
C THR A 712 20.37 10.79 -13.20
N VAL A 713 20.02 9.62 -12.69
CA VAL A 713 19.77 9.35 -11.27
C VAL A 713 20.87 8.42 -10.74
N LYS A 714 21.53 8.84 -9.66
CA LYS A 714 22.51 8.04 -8.91
C LYS A 714 22.16 8.08 -7.41
N TYR A 715 22.38 6.98 -6.71
CA TYR A 715 22.02 6.82 -5.30
C TYR A 715 20.55 7.21 -5.00
N ASN A 716 19.65 6.93 -5.96
CA ASN A 716 18.23 7.24 -5.94
C ASN A 716 17.90 8.76 -5.90
N VAL A 717 18.85 9.61 -6.34
CA VAL A 717 18.74 11.08 -6.41
C VAL A 717 19.06 11.56 -7.83
N PRO A 718 18.32 12.52 -8.42
CA PRO A 718 18.67 13.13 -9.70
C PRO A 718 19.95 13.96 -9.58
N VAL A 719 21.00 13.65 -10.35
CA VAL A 719 22.33 14.26 -10.19
C VAL A 719 22.81 15.10 -11.39
N THR A 720 22.45 14.74 -12.62
CA THR A 720 22.82 15.49 -13.84
C THR A 720 21.65 15.52 -14.82
N MET A 721 21.59 16.56 -15.65
CA MET A 721 20.57 16.72 -16.69
C MET A 721 21.21 17.13 -18.01
N ALA A 722 20.66 16.67 -19.14
CA ALA A 722 21.01 17.10 -20.48
C ALA A 722 19.74 17.51 -21.25
N VAL A 723 19.79 18.65 -21.94
CA VAL A 723 18.65 19.28 -22.64
C VAL A 723 18.84 19.16 -24.15
N TYR A 724 17.81 18.68 -24.83
CA TYR A 724 17.76 18.54 -26.28
C TYR A 724 16.50 19.19 -26.83
N TYR A 725 16.66 20.12 -27.76
CA TYR A 725 15.54 20.71 -28.49
C TYR A 725 15.27 19.89 -29.74
N LEU A 726 13.99 19.68 -30.04
CA LEU A 726 13.53 18.78 -31.09
C LEU A 726 12.89 19.54 -32.25
N ASP A 727 13.09 19.07 -33.47
CA ASP A 727 12.37 19.52 -34.65
C ASP A 727 10.94 18.93 -34.72
N ALA A 728 10.16 19.35 -35.72
CA ALA A 728 8.79 18.85 -35.92
C ALA A 728 8.72 17.33 -36.23
N ALA A 729 9.82 16.69 -36.59
CA ALA A 729 9.94 15.24 -36.77
C ALA A 729 10.40 14.51 -35.49
N GLY A 730 10.65 15.25 -34.38
CA GLY A 730 11.13 14.71 -33.11
C GLY A 730 12.63 14.38 -33.10
N LYS A 731 13.42 14.89 -34.06
CA LYS A 731 14.88 14.74 -34.10
C LYS A 731 15.55 15.89 -33.35
N VAL A 732 16.72 15.62 -32.77
CA VAL A 732 17.51 16.63 -32.05
C VAL A 732 18.02 17.69 -33.04
N LYS A 733 17.71 18.96 -32.77
CA LYS A 733 18.26 20.14 -33.47
C LYS A 733 19.76 20.23 -33.19
N ALA A 734 20.55 20.58 -34.21
CA ALA A 734 21.97 20.88 -34.02
C ALA A 734 22.15 22.21 -33.25
N TYR A 735 23.30 22.43 -32.61
CA TYR A 735 23.51 23.55 -31.68
C TYR A 735 23.44 24.93 -32.37
N ASP A 736 23.86 24.99 -33.62
CA ASP A 736 23.76 26.15 -34.52
C ASP A 736 22.30 26.47 -34.93
N GLN A 737 21.40 25.49 -34.85
CA GLN A 737 19.96 25.65 -35.09
C GLN A 737 19.17 26.09 -33.85
N LEU A 738 19.84 26.32 -32.71
CA LEU A 738 19.23 26.79 -31.48
C LEU A 738 19.15 28.32 -31.45
N THR A 739 18.02 28.83 -30.97
CA THR A 739 17.85 30.23 -30.57
C THR A 739 18.71 30.56 -29.35
N GLU A 740 18.97 31.84 -29.11
CA GLU A 740 19.74 32.27 -27.93
C GLU A 740 19.06 31.90 -26.61
N ALA A 741 17.72 31.91 -26.56
CA ALA A 741 16.95 31.43 -25.40
C ALA A 741 17.09 29.92 -25.16
N GLU A 742 17.07 29.11 -26.23
CA GLU A 742 17.37 27.67 -26.17
C GLU A 742 18.80 27.40 -25.67
N LYS A 743 19.80 28.15 -26.17
CA LYS A 743 21.20 28.04 -25.70
C LYS A 743 21.34 28.42 -24.22
N ALA A 744 20.72 29.52 -23.79
CA ALA A 744 20.77 29.99 -22.40
C ALA A 744 20.13 28.99 -21.42
N VAL A 745 18.94 28.49 -21.73
CA VAL A 745 18.22 27.51 -20.89
C VAL A 745 18.98 26.17 -20.82
N LYS A 746 19.56 25.71 -21.94
CA LYS A 746 20.44 24.53 -21.96
C LYS A 746 21.68 24.73 -21.09
N ALA A 747 22.39 25.84 -21.26
CA ALA A 747 23.61 26.14 -20.50
C ALA A 747 23.34 26.24 -18.98
N GLU A 748 22.22 26.85 -18.57
CA GLU A 748 21.82 26.92 -17.16
C GLU A 748 21.51 25.53 -16.59
N ILE A 749 20.71 24.70 -17.29
CA ILE A 749 20.36 23.37 -16.76
C ILE A 749 21.60 22.48 -16.70
N GLU A 750 22.40 22.39 -17.75
CA GLU A 750 23.50 21.40 -17.85
C GLU A 750 24.69 21.72 -16.93
N ASN A 751 24.95 23.00 -16.65
CA ASN A 751 26.09 23.40 -15.83
C ASN A 751 25.78 23.57 -14.32
N THR A 752 24.54 23.38 -13.87
CA THR A 752 24.16 23.58 -12.46
C THR A 752 24.50 22.43 -11.51
N SER A 753 25.22 21.39 -11.97
CA SER A 753 25.64 20.27 -11.12
C SER A 753 26.99 19.67 -11.52
N SER A 754 27.79 19.31 -10.52
CA SER A 754 29.00 18.50 -10.66
C SER A 754 28.74 16.97 -10.63
N GLY A 755 27.47 16.56 -10.58
CA GLY A 755 27.06 15.15 -10.57
C GLY A 755 27.19 14.42 -9.21
N ASN A 756 27.63 15.13 -8.16
CA ASN A 756 27.89 14.59 -6.83
C ASN A 756 26.75 14.81 -5.81
N GLY A 757 25.67 15.47 -6.21
CA GLY A 757 24.54 15.79 -5.33
C GLY A 757 23.26 16.08 -6.11
N LEU A 758 22.20 16.43 -5.40
CA LEU A 758 20.90 16.76 -5.99
C LEU A 758 21.03 17.91 -7.00
N HIS A 759 20.63 17.65 -8.24
CA HIS A 759 20.55 18.66 -9.30
C HIS A 759 19.65 19.83 -8.88
N LYS A 760 19.99 21.07 -9.25
CA LYS A 760 19.19 22.28 -8.95
C LYS A 760 17.71 22.10 -9.29
N TYR A 761 17.43 21.48 -10.43
CA TYR A 761 16.07 21.19 -10.94
C TYR A 761 15.57 19.78 -10.61
N GLY A 762 16.31 18.98 -9.84
CA GLY A 762 15.93 17.62 -9.42
C GLY A 762 14.81 17.57 -8.39
N TYR A 763 14.43 18.70 -7.79
CA TYR A 763 13.32 18.82 -6.85
C TYR A 763 12.55 20.12 -7.08
N ARG A 764 11.22 20.03 -7.26
CA ARG A 764 10.31 21.18 -7.44
C ARG A 764 10.78 22.20 -8.50
N ALA A 765 11.21 21.70 -9.66
CA ALA A 765 11.60 22.54 -10.79
C ALA A 765 10.51 23.57 -11.17
N ALA A 766 10.95 24.81 -11.39
CA ALA A 766 10.14 25.95 -11.78
C ALA A 766 10.82 26.70 -12.95
N ALA A 767 10.02 27.38 -13.78
CA ALA A 767 10.52 28.16 -14.90
C ALA A 767 11.41 29.33 -14.44
N PHE A 768 12.35 29.73 -15.28
CA PHE A 768 13.38 30.73 -15.02
C PHE A 768 13.78 31.46 -16.31
N GLY A 769 14.43 32.61 -16.20
CA GLY A 769 14.91 33.34 -17.37
C GLY A 769 14.96 34.84 -17.13
N SER A 770 15.90 35.49 -17.81
CA SER A 770 16.17 36.93 -17.74
C SER A 770 15.16 37.75 -18.55
N ASN A 771 14.52 37.11 -19.54
CA ASN A 771 13.49 37.65 -20.41
C ASN A 771 12.37 36.62 -20.62
N ASP A 772 11.30 36.99 -21.31
CA ASP A 772 10.12 36.14 -21.44
C ASP A 772 10.32 34.95 -22.40
N ALA A 773 11.22 35.07 -23.38
CA ALA A 773 11.58 33.94 -24.26
C ALA A 773 12.32 32.84 -23.49
N GLU A 774 13.28 33.18 -22.63
CA GLU A 774 13.94 32.22 -21.73
C GLU A 774 12.94 31.57 -20.75
N LYS A 775 11.97 32.33 -20.23
CA LYS A 775 10.91 31.80 -19.34
C LYS A 775 9.99 30.82 -20.06
N GLU A 776 9.62 31.09 -21.31
CA GLU A 776 8.80 30.17 -22.10
C GLU A 776 9.57 28.86 -22.38
N VAL A 777 10.81 28.97 -22.86
CA VAL A 777 11.66 27.81 -23.17
C VAL A 777 11.97 26.98 -21.93
N SER A 778 12.25 27.62 -20.78
CA SER A 778 12.51 26.92 -19.53
C SER A 778 11.25 26.28 -18.93
N ALA A 779 10.05 26.86 -19.13
CA ALA A 779 8.81 26.22 -18.72
C ALA A 779 8.64 24.85 -19.42
N LYS A 780 8.92 24.76 -20.72
CA LYS A 780 8.91 23.51 -21.48
C LYS A 780 10.00 22.54 -21.02
N ALA A 781 11.20 23.03 -20.72
CA ALA A 781 12.26 22.20 -20.13
C ALA A 781 11.87 21.66 -18.74
N VAL A 782 11.15 22.44 -17.94
CA VAL A 782 10.64 22.06 -16.61
C VAL A 782 9.51 21.02 -16.70
N GLU A 783 8.65 21.09 -17.73
CA GLU A 783 7.71 19.99 -18.05
C GLU A 783 8.46 18.70 -18.37
N ALA A 784 9.46 18.78 -19.26
CA ALA A 784 10.29 17.64 -19.64
C ALA A 784 11.03 17.02 -18.45
N ILE A 785 11.58 17.84 -17.54
CA ILE A 785 12.18 17.39 -16.28
C ILE A 785 11.17 16.65 -15.41
N LYS A 786 9.95 17.19 -15.23
CA LYS A 786 8.89 16.53 -14.45
C LYS A 786 8.51 15.18 -15.06
N ALA A 787 8.37 15.10 -16.38
CA ALA A 787 8.11 13.85 -17.09
C ALA A 787 9.26 12.83 -16.93
N ALA A 788 10.51 13.27 -16.98
CA ALA A 788 11.69 12.41 -16.77
C ALA A 788 11.74 11.86 -15.33
N LEU A 789 11.41 12.69 -14.35
CA LEU A 789 11.30 12.31 -12.94
C LEU A 789 10.09 11.38 -12.67
N GLU A 790 9.02 11.44 -13.48
CA GLU A 790 7.94 10.45 -13.43
C GLU A 790 8.35 9.11 -14.04
N ALA A 791 9.08 9.13 -15.17
CA ALA A 791 9.66 7.93 -15.76
C ALA A 791 10.67 7.24 -14.83
N ALA A 792 11.52 8.03 -14.16
CA ALA A 792 12.52 7.58 -13.18
C ALA A 792 11.94 7.15 -11.83
N GLY A 793 10.69 7.51 -11.53
CA GLY A 793 10.12 7.34 -10.21
C GLY A 793 9.92 5.88 -9.83
N LYS A 794 10.17 5.57 -8.56
CA LYS A 794 9.67 4.34 -7.92
C LYS A 794 8.30 4.62 -7.28
#